data_AF-A0A6I2U3Q1-F1
#
_entry.id   AF-A0A6I2U3Q1-F1
#
_cell.length_a   1.000
_cell.length_b   1.000
_cell.length_c   1.000
_cell.angle_alpha   90.00
_cell.angle_beta   90.00
_cell.angle_gamma   90.00
#
_symmetry.space_group_name_H-M   'P 1'
#
loop_
_entity.id
_entity.type
_entity.pdbx_description
1 polymer ?
#
loop_
_entity_poly.entity_id
_entity_poly.type
_entity_poly.pdbx_seq_one_letter_code
_entity_poly.pdbx_strand_id
1 'polypeptide(L)'
;MAYLKFPLFLGRYVNRWLVSGIAQTPVHFTPVTLHGDINLWLKKGFSVHENPCKTEFVRARRARPAALPAVCEPVPGGRVGDGASPQTFAVYWPFDDISLDISGGWDAPTHIRAWAYTELWADEDGPAPFLFTTCGGAAVWLNGEKVLEFTPFTRNIPADTPLELTLRKGRNSVLVFFDDLAERDAAFLLRLCWQGTDAPPEQRVPVGAANPTLLEQGEQAMRSLCFSRNHYAAGPVSLRCENPFAQQTLHVTLEGATEENEQAGVLFTRTADFAPGQTRASLGDCAEFPFGFLLLQATAVVEGIAITRPITVETHASALLPHAADTVAGRKRQALEFLARFGEQNTNRAVALLATGGSPDEAQRLIAAQVRFVDRRCDCSDFYLVYFPHILRAWGAQGAGLLSPELERAMRACILNFRYWMDEPGDDVMWFYSENHALMFHTCQLLAGELYPSETFSNSGMTGVQMQQKAKGLLLEWFRGFLNEGFTEWNSSAYLPIDLLGLASLYAWTQDGELRALAKRGMDYVFYLLAVHSRKGFFAGSSGRTYLKEQFGNWSNCTSFMSWIGYGCGTPGHAGKGVVSLCLSDYEPPRDYAAYFNVEPGFELVCRSTHGYQKHVDLYTYKTSGYLMTSAADFRPGKPGYQENPLQLTFTPTAQLWISHPGERALYGKGRPSYWAGNGTLPRVNQYKGFATVFYDIAPEHPVDFTHLYLPTMEFYLCRVQGPWVFAQEGDAYCAVYCSAGLTAQRFGPNAEREFIAPGRRCVWLVRAAQTDEFPSFAAFITAMLAAPLEVDAQRLACRFEDPVYGVLRSGWNERLSVNGAAMEYGGSDQYGVLELREKQQPAADAQA
;
A
#
# COMPACT_ATOMS: atom_id res chain seq x y z
N MET A 1 2.21 28.87 -31.43
CA MET A 1 1.85 28.02 -30.28
C MET A 1 1.48 26.66 -30.81
N ALA A 2 2.23 25.61 -30.46
CA ALA A 2 1.90 24.23 -30.78
C ALA A 2 1.00 23.61 -29.71
N TYR A 3 0.26 22.56 -30.07
CA TYR A 3 -0.71 21.90 -29.19
C TYR A 3 -0.60 20.39 -29.31
N LEU A 4 -0.70 19.71 -28.18
CA LEU A 4 -1.13 18.32 -28.13
C LEU A 4 -2.65 18.26 -28.21
N LYS A 5 -3.19 17.36 -29.02
CA LYS A 5 -4.64 17.25 -29.28
C LYS A 5 -5.12 15.87 -28.89
N PHE A 6 -6.22 15.81 -28.16
CA PHE A 6 -6.76 14.57 -27.65
C PHE A 6 -8.29 14.56 -27.74
N PRO A 7 -8.92 13.44 -28.11
CA PRO A 7 -10.29 13.22 -27.71
C PRO A 7 -10.36 13.17 -26.17
N LEU A 8 -11.54 13.41 -25.59
CA LEU A 8 -11.73 13.17 -24.17
C LEU A 8 -11.43 11.70 -23.84
N PHE A 9 -10.73 11.45 -22.74
CA PHE A 9 -10.35 10.10 -22.33
C PHE A 9 -11.59 9.27 -22.01
N LEU A 10 -11.64 8.03 -22.51
CA LEU A 10 -12.83 7.17 -22.51
C LEU A 10 -14.09 7.86 -23.09
N GLY A 11 -13.89 8.85 -23.98
CA GLY A 11 -14.95 9.65 -24.57
C GLY A 11 -15.62 10.64 -23.61
N ARG A 12 -15.10 10.80 -22.37
CA ARG A 12 -15.79 11.59 -21.33
C ARG A 12 -14.90 12.49 -20.49
N TYR A 13 -13.67 12.09 -20.18
CA TYR A 13 -12.86 12.77 -19.16
C TYR A 13 -11.83 13.72 -19.77
N VAL A 14 -11.78 14.94 -19.23
CA VAL A 14 -10.70 15.90 -19.48
C VAL A 14 -9.56 15.56 -18.52
N ASN A 15 -8.53 14.84 -18.99
CA ASN A 15 -7.43 14.35 -18.13
C ASN A 15 -6.06 14.95 -18.45
N ARG A 16 -5.91 15.74 -19.52
CA ARG A 16 -4.65 16.45 -19.86
C ARG A 16 -4.63 17.91 -19.42
N TRP A 17 -3.69 18.26 -18.57
CA TRP A 17 -3.60 19.59 -17.99
C TRP A 17 -2.19 20.13 -18.11
N LEU A 18 -2.04 21.44 -18.21
CA LEU A 18 -0.90 22.10 -17.60
C LEU A 18 -1.22 22.25 -16.11
N VAL A 19 -0.33 21.80 -15.23
CA VAL A 19 -0.52 21.88 -13.78
C VAL A 19 0.66 22.60 -13.14
N SER A 20 0.39 23.45 -12.16
CA SER A 20 1.45 24.03 -11.35
C SER A 20 2.01 23.02 -10.35
N GLY A 21 3.15 23.32 -9.71
CA GLY A 21 3.51 22.65 -8.45
C GLY A 21 2.44 22.85 -7.37
N ILE A 22 2.64 22.24 -6.19
CA ILE A 22 1.76 22.46 -5.03
C ILE A 22 2.35 23.59 -4.18
N ALA A 23 1.62 24.71 -4.04
CA ALA A 23 1.96 25.76 -3.09
C ALA A 23 1.44 25.35 -1.71
N GLN A 24 2.35 25.29 -0.73
CA GLN A 24 2.08 24.75 0.60
C GLN A 24 2.27 25.84 1.66
N THR A 25 1.32 25.96 2.59
CA THR A 25 1.44 26.87 3.74
C THR A 25 0.97 26.13 4.98
N PRO A 26 1.87 25.80 5.92
CA PRO A 26 1.49 25.24 7.21
C PRO A 26 0.48 26.16 7.91
N VAL A 27 -0.53 25.54 8.53
CA VAL A 27 -1.59 26.24 9.26
C VAL A 27 -1.57 25.79 10.70
N HIS A 28 -1.59 26.75 11.61
CA HIS A 28 -1.71 26.49 13.05
C HIS A 28 -3.11 26.86 13.50
N PHE A 29 -3.62 26.05 14.41
CA PHE A 29 -4.95 26.26 14.97
C PHE A 29 -4.88 26.34 16.49
N THR A 30 -6.00 26.76 17.10
CA THR A 30 -6.11 26.66 18.56
C THR A 30 -6.07 25.18 18.96
N PRO A 31 -5.16 24.75 19.85
CA PRO A 31 -5.08 23.35 20.25
C PRO A 31 -6.39 22.85 20.86
N VAL A 32 -6.81 21.64 20.46
CA VAL A 32 -8.05 21.00 20.92
C VAL A 32 -7.79 19.57 21.34
N THR A 33 -8.65 19.05 22.22
CA THR A 33 -8.71 17.62 22.54
C THR A 33 -9.61 16.91 21.55
N LEU A 34 -9.29 15.66 21.25
CA LEU A 34 -10.05 14.79 20.36
C LEU A 34 -10.74 13.67 21.17
N HIS A 35 -11.79 13.10 20.59
CA HIS A 35 -12.52 11.96 21.14
C HIS A 35 -12.83 10.96 20.04
N GLY A 36 -12.85 9.67 20.37
CA GLY A 36 -13.25 8.62 19.44
C GLY A 36 -12.88 7.22 19.97
N ASP A 37 -13.55 6.21 19.42
CA ASP A 37 -13.27 4.83 19.76
C ASP A 37 -12.23 4.24 18.80
N ILE A 38 -11.31 3.44 19.33
CA ILE A 38 -10.34 2.69 18.54
C ILE A 38 -11.10 1.80 17.54
N ASN A 39 -10.64 1.76 16.29
CA ASN A 39 -11.15 0.94 15.19
C ASN A 39 -12.58 1.27 14.68
N LEU A 40 -13.27 2.29 15.22
CA LEU A 40 -14.61 2.66 14.75
C LEU A 40 -14.66 3.05 13.27
N TRP A 41 -13.55 3.60 12.76
CA TRP A 41 -13.37 3.98 11.35
C TRP A 41 -13.57 2.80 10.38
N LEU A 42 -13.35 1.55 10.80
CA LEU A 42 -13.56 0.38 9.94
C LEU A 42 -15.04 0.16 9.57
N LYS A 43 -15.95 0.61 10.46
CA LYS A 43 -17.39 0.48 10.25
C LYS A 43 -18.01 1.72 9.62
N LYS A 44 -17.57 2.90 10.06
CA LYS A 44 -18.17 4.17 9.66
C LYS A 44 -17.41 4.89 8.54
N GLY A 45 -16.22 4.41 8.15
CA GLY A 45 -15.35 5.00 7.15
C GLY A 45 -14.21 5.83 7.76
N PHE A 46 -13.16 6.08 6.99
CA PHE A 46 -11.95 6.80 7.45
C PHE A 46 -12.15 8.30 7.70
N SER A 47 -13.18 8.90 7.11
CA SER A 47 -13.47 10.33 7.21
C SER A 47 -14.32 10.69 8.45
N VAL A 48 -14.50 9.77 9.40
CA VAL A 48 -15.34 9.98 10.59
C VAL A 48 -14.70 10.85 11.66
N HIS A 49 -13.39 11.05 11.57
CA HIS A 49 -12.62 11.95 12.41
C HIS A 49 -12.05 13.06 11.53
N GLU A 50 -12.62 14.27 11.65
CA GLU A 50 -12.10 15.49 11.02
C GLU A 50 -11.49 16.38 12.10
N ASN A 51 -10.42 17.11 11.75
CA ASN A 51 -9.86 18.09 12.67
C ASN A 51 -10.92 19.18 12.94
N PRO A 52 -11.28 19.45 14.20
CA PRO A 52 -12.30 20.46 14.55
C PRO A 52 -12.02 21.83 13.92
N CYS A 53 -10.74 22.14 13.68
CA CYS A 53 -10.26 23.40 13.16
C CYS A 53 -10.49 23.57 11.64
N LYS A 54 -10.83 22.49 10.91
CA LYS A 54 -11.22 22.56 9.50
C LYS A 54 -12.38 23.53 9.26
N THR A 55 -13.30 23.63 10.20
CA THR A 55 -14.44 24.56 10.12
C THR A 55 -13.98 26.01 10.02
N GLU A 56 -12.93 26.40 10.75
CA GLU A 56 -12.37 27.75 10.70
C GLU A 56 -11.74 28.04 9.34
N PHE A 57 -10.93 27.11 8.84
CA PHE A 57 -10.31 27.19 7.51
C PHE A 57 -11.36 27.33 6.41
N VAL A 58 -12.39 26.47 6.40
CA VAL A 58 -13.46 26.49 5.39
C VAL A 58 -14.23 27.81 5.42
N ARG A 59 -14.54 28.36 6.61
CA ARG A 59 -15.19 29.66 6.74
C ARG A 59 -14.33 30.78 6.16
N ALA A 60 -13.03 30.80 6.49
CA ALA A 60 -12.09 31.80 5.98
C ALA A 60 -11.97 31.72 4.44
N ARG A 61 -11.89 30.50 3.89
CA ARG A 61 -11.80 30.26 2.45
C ARG A 61 -13.08 30.61 1.69
N ARG A 62 -14.26 30.39 2.27
CA ARG A 62 -15.56 30.83 1.70
C ARG A 62 -15.73 32.35 1.74
N ALA A 63 -15.20 33.01 2.77
CA ALA A 63 -15.20 34.48 2.87
C ALA A 63 -14.26 35.15 1.86
N ARG A 64 -13.29 34.41 1.29
CA ARG A 64 -12.34 34.88 0.28
C ARG A 64 -12.35 33.95 -0.93
N PRO A 65 -13.34 34.08 -1.84
CA PRO A 65 -13.38 33.33 -3.08
C PRO A 65 -12.08 33.50 -3.89
N ALA A 66 -11.68 32.48 -4.64
CA ALA A 66 -10.44 32.53 -5.41
C ALA A 66 -10.53 33.64 -6.48
N ALA A 67 -9.50 34.47 -6.63
CA ALA A 67 -9.46 35.49 -7.67
C ALA A 67 -8.82 34.93 -8.94
N LEU A 68 -9.13 35.51 -10.11
CA LEU A 68 -8.38 35.24 -11.34
C LEU A 68 -6.91 35.63 -11.10
N PRO A 69 -5.92 34.81 -11.49
CA PRO A 69 -4.53 35.09 -11.17
C PRO A 69 -4.03 36.31 -11.97
N ALA A 70 -3.14 37.09 -11.35
CA ALA A 70 -2.55 38.28 -11.97
C ALA A 70 -1.59 37.91 -13.13
N VAL A 71 -0.97 36.73 -13.04
CA VAL A 71 -0.10 36.17 -14.07
C VAL A 71 -0.66 34.82 -14.50
N CYS A 72 -0.77 34.59 -15.80
CA CYS A 72 -1.13 33.30 -16.39
C CYS A 72 -0.49 33.18 -17.78
N GLU A 73 0.60 32.43 -17.87
CA GLU A 73 1.32 32.10 -19.10
C GLU A 73 1.10 30.61 -19.39
N PRO A 74 0.03 30.21 -20.12
CA PRO A 74 -0.39 28.81 -20.25
C PRO A 74 0.49 28.05 -21.26
N VAL A 75 1.74 27.82 -20.89
CA VAL A 75 2.72 26.99 -21.60
C VAL A 75 3.58 26.25 -20.58
N PRO A 76 4.20 25.11 -20.95
CA PRO A 76 5.20 24.46 -20.09
C PRO A 76 6.32 25.45 -19.76
N GLY A 77 6.66 25.58 -18.47
CA GLY A 77 7.61 26.58 -17.97
C GLY A 77 7.04 27.98 -17.76
N GLY A 78 5.79 28.23 -18.17
CA GLY A 78 5.10 29.50 -17.97
C GLY A 78 4.60 29.70 -16.54
N ARG A 79 4.46 30.96 -16.13
CA ARG A 79 4.08 31.34 -14.75
C ARG A 79 2.58 31.45 -14.52
N VAL A 80 2.13 31.14 -13.31
CA VAL A 80 0.74 31.32 -12.84
C VAL A 80 0.65 31.70 -11.37
N GLY A 81 -0.21 32.66 -11.02
CA GLY A 81 -0.49 33.02 -9.61
C GLY A 81 -0.56 34.52 -9.34
N ASP A 82 -0.27 34.91 -8.10
CA ASP A 82 -0.43 36.27 -7.55
C ASP A 82 0.65 37.29 -7.96
N GLY A 83 1.57 36.91 -8.84
CA GLY A 83 2.66 37.75 -9.35
C GLY A 83 3.83 37.96 -8.38
N ALA A 84 3.62 37.84 -7.06
CA ALA A 84 4.67 37.94 -6.05
C ALA A 84 5.46 36.63 -5.92
N SER A 85 4.76 35.49 -5.92
CA SER A 85 5.38 34.16 -5.91
C SER A 85 4.65 33.22 -6.90
N PRO A 86 4.75 33.49 -8.21
CA PRO A 86 4.06 32.69 -9.20
C PRO A 86 4.66 31.27 -9.26
N GLN A 87 3.77 30.29 -9.44
CA GLN A 87 4.12 28.90 -9.68
C GLN A 87 4.39 28.70 -11.17
N THR A 88 5.02 27.58 -11.54
CA THR A 88 5.35 27.24 -12.94
C THR A 88 4.49 26.08 -13.41
N PHE A 89 3.93 26.19 -14.62
CA PHE A 89 3.20 25.11 -15.27
C PHE A 89 4.13 24.03 -15.81
N ALA A 90 3.76 22.77 -15.59
CA ALA A 90 4.30 21.59 -16.23
C ALA A 90 3.17 20.82 -16.93
N VAL A 91 3.49 20.01 -17.93
CA VAL A 91 2.50 19.12 -18.54
C VAL A 91 2.19 17.99 -17.56
N TYR A 92 0.91 17.79 -17.26
CA TYR A 92 0.42 16.66 -16.50
C TYR A 92 0.19 15.47 -17.43
N TRP A 93 0.85 14.36 -17.12
CA TRP A 93 0.78 13.11 -17.85
C TRP A 93 -0.07 12.10 -17.06
N PRO A 94 -1.41 12.06 -17.24
CA PRO A 94 -2.31 11.17 -16.49
C PRO A 94 -2.04 9.68 -16.73
N PHE A 95 -1.48 9.34 -17.90
CA PHE A 95 -1.47 7.98 -18.45
C PHE A 95 -2.87 7.36 -18.49
N ASP A 96 -3.28 6.65 -17.45
CA ASP A 96 -4.56 5.94 -17.34
C ASP A 96 -5.51 6.57 -16.31
N ASP A 97 -5.11 7.69 -15.69
CA ASP A 97 -5.94 8.42 -14.75
C ASP A 97 -7.06 9.20 -15.46
N ILE A 98 -8.24 9.19 -14.86
CA ILE A 98 -9.42 9.95 -15.28
C ILE A 98 -9.47 11.33 -14.61
N SER A 99 -8.70 11.52 -13.55
CA SER A 99 -8.58 12.75 -12.78
C SER A 99 -7.24 13.43 -13.07
N LEU A 100 -7.16 14.73 -12.79
CA LEU A 100 -5.88 15.32 -12.40
C LEU A 100 -5.71 15.01 -10.91
N ASP A 101 -4.82 14.08 -10.59
CA ASP A 101 -4.53 13.67 -9.21
C ASP A 101 -3.08 14.01 -8.86
N ILE A 102 -2.91 14.86 -7.85
CA ILE A 102 -1.63 15.25 -7.25
C ILE A 102 -1.70 15.09 -5.73
N SER A 103 -2.41 14.05 -5.28
CA SER A 103 -2.57 13.64 -3.88
C SER A 103 -1.24 13.28 -3.23
N GLY A 104 -1.17 13.46 -1.92
CA GLY A 104 0.06 13.28 -1.16
C GLY A 104 -0.15 13.07 0.34
N GLY A 105 0.96 13.00 1.05
CA GLY A 105 1.03 13.01 2.51
C GLY A 105 1.64 14.31 3.02
N TRP A 106 1.09 14.85 4.09
CA TRP A 106 1.56 16.04 4.77
C TRP A 106 1.65 15.80 6.27
N ASP A 107 2.80 16.09 6.85
CA ASP A 107 3.09 15.76 8.25
C ASP A 107 2.46 16.73 9.26
N ALA A 108 1.82 17.80 8.80
CA ALA A 108 1.18 18.83 9.60
C ALA A 108 0.00 19.45 8.84
N PRO A 109 -0.96 20.10 9.51
CA PRO A 109 -2.05 20.78 8.81
C PRO A 109 -1.49 21.82 7.85
N THR A 110 -1.81 21.67 6.56
CA THR A 110 -1.19 22.46 5.50
C THR A 110 -2.22 22.90 4.48
N HIS A 111 -2.31 24.20 4.21
CA HIS A 111 -3.07 24.71 3.08
C HIS A 111 -2.31 24.43 1.79
N ILE A 112 -2.86 23.55 0.96
CA ILE A 112 -2.31 23.17 -0.33
C ILE A 112 -3.11 23.80 -1.46
N ARG A 113 -2.42 24.32 -2.48
CA ARG A 113 -3.03 25.03 -3.61
C ARG A 113 -2.31 24.71 -4.91
N ALA A 114 -3.07 24.59 -5.99
CA ALA A 114 -2.53 24.41 -7.33
C ALA A 114 -3.44 25.06 -8.38
N TRP A 115 -2.86 25.25 -9.56
CA TRP A 115 -3.53 25.72 -10.76
C TRP A 115 -3.47 24.64 -11.83
N ALA A 116 -4.56 24.48 -12.58
CA ALA A 116 -4.63 23.63 -13.74
C ALA A 116 -5.19 24.40 -14.93
N TYR A 117 -4.67 24.16 -16.13
CA TYR A 117 -5.10 24.80 -17.37
C TYR A 117 -5.24 23.77 -18.49
N THR A 118 -6.32 23.89 -19.27
CA THR A 118 -6.50 23.13 -20.51
C THR A 118 -7.34 23.95 -21.49
N GLU A 119 -7.43 23.51 -22.74
CA GLU A 119 -8.32 24.12 -23.74
C GLU A 119 -9.32 23.10 -24.27
N LEU A 120 -10.55 23.54 -24.50
CA LEU A 120 -11.60 22.79 -25.16
C LEU A 120 -11.89 23.42 -26.51
N TRP A 121 -11.80 22.61 -27.57
CA TRP A 121 -12.17 23.01 -28.91
C TRP A 121 -13.58 22.55 -29.23
N ALA A 122 -14.44 23.51 -29.58
CA ALA A 122 -15.83 23.27 -29.97
C ALA A 122 -16.04 23.61 -31.44
N ASP A 123 -16.83 22.80 -32.15
CA ASP A 123 -17.14 23.05 -33.57
C ASP A 123 -18.24 24.10 -33.77
N GLU A 124 -19.06 24.31 -32.75
CA GLU A 124 -20.18 25.25 -32.71
C GLU A 124 -20.23 26.01 -31.37
N ASP A 125 -20.95 27.12 -31.34
CA ASP A 125 -21.28 27.82 -30.10
C ASP A 125 -22.36 27.02 -29.35
N GLY A 126 -22.24 26.84 -28.03
CA GLY A 126 -23.30 26.18 -27.28
C GLY A 126 -22.96 25.79 -25.84
N PRO A 127 -23.98 25.39 -25.07
CA PRO A 127 -23.78 24.86 -23.73
C PRO A 127 -23.12 23.48 -23.79
N ALA A 128 -22.15 23.26 -22.91
CA ALA A 128 -21.38 22.04 -22.79
C ALA A 128 -21.53 21.52 -21.35
N PRO A 129 -22.34 20.48 -21.11
CA PRO A 129 -22.59 19.98 -19.75
C PRO A 129 -21.46 19.07 -19.28
N PHE A 130 -20.92 19.39 -18.11
CA PHE A 130 -19.93 18.60 -17.40
C PHE A 130 -20.37 18.32 -15.96
N LEU A 131 -19.80 17.27 -15.37
CA LEU A 131 -19.75 17.03 -13.94
C LEU A 131 -18.34 17.39 -13.46
N PHE A 132 -18.25 18.33 -12.52
CA PHE A 132 -17.01 18.72 -11.87
C PHE A 132 -16.90 18.06 -10.49
N THR A 133 -15.77 17.41 -10.21
CA THR A 133 -15.51 16.71 -8.95
C THR A 133 -14.25 17.23 -8.29
N THR A 134 -14.27 17.42 -6.97
CA THR A 134 -13.08 17.67 -6.13
C THR A 134 -13.37 17.29 -4.67
N CYS A 135 -12.35 17.08 -3.85
CA CYS A 135 -12.49 16.93 -2.39
C CYS A 135 -12.45 18.28 -1.67
N GLY A 136 -11.55 19.17 -2.09
CA GLY A 136 -11.29 20.47 -1.46
C GLY A 136 -12.17 21.60 -1.99
N GLY A 137 -11.60 22.80 -2.12
CA GLY A 137 -12.18 23.93 -2.83
C GLY A 137 -11.69 24.03 -4.26
N ALA A 138 -12.50 24.61 -5.15
CA ALA A 138 -12.13 24.91 -6.52
C ALA A 138 -12.84 26.14 -7.06
N ALA A 139 -12.20 26.83 -8.01
CA ALA A 139 -12.81 27.85 -8.84
C ALA A 139 -12.42 27.64 -10.31
N VAL A 140 -13.38 27.79 -11.21
CA VAL A 140 -13.18 27.55 -12.65
C VAL A 140 -13.48 28.83 -13.42
N TRP A 141 -12.59 29.17 -14.35
CA TRP A 141 -12.76 30.25 -15.31
C TRP A 141 -12.81 29.69 -16.73
N LEU A 142 -13.80 30.14 -17.49
CA LEU A 142 -13.95 29.89 -18.91
C LEU A 142 -13.65 31.20 -19.65
N ASN A 143 -12.63 31.21 -20.52
CA ASN A 143 -12.26 32.40 -21.30
C ASN A 143 -12.03 33.67 -20.44
N GLY A 144 -11.58 33.50 -19.20
CA GLY A 144 -11.33 34.59 -18.24
C GLY A 144 -12.53 34.95 -17.35
N GLU A 145 -13.72 34.45 -17.63
CA GLU A 145 -14.92 34.66 -16.81
C GLU A 145 -15.09 33.53 -15.80
N LYS A 146 -15.32 33.87 -14.53
CA LYS A 146 -15.53 32.84 -13.49
C LYS A 146 -16.90 32.19 -13.69
N VAL A 147 -16.92 30.87 -13.86
CA VAL A 147 -18.14 30.07 -14.07
C VAL A 147 -18.46 29.14 -12.90
N LEU A 148 -17.48 28.86 -12.01
CA LEU A 148 -17.69 28.03 -10.84
C LEU A 148 -16.90 28.55 -9.63
N GLU A 149 -17.52 28.48 -8.45
CA GLU A 149 -16.86 28.43 -7.15
C GLU A 149 -17.51 27.27 -6.37
N PHE A 150 -16.74 26.24 -6.03
CA PHE A 150 -17.22 25.04 -5.37
C PHE A 150 -16.33 24.74 -4.16
N THR A 151 -16.91 24.64 -2.97
CA THR A 151 -16.16 24.53 -1.71
C THR A 151 -16.70 23.41 -0.80
N PRO A 152 -16.74 22.14 -1.26
CA PRO A 152 -17.21 21.03 -0.45
C PRO A 152 -16.31 20.76 0.76
N PHE A 153 -14.98 20.76 0.58
CA PHE A 153 -14.01 20.42 1.63
C PHE A 153 -14.34 19.10 2.36
N THR A 154 -14.73 18.09 1.60
CA THR A 154 -15.06 16.75 2.07
C THR A 154 -13.78 15.91 2.18
N ARG A 155 -13.36 15.58 3.41
CA ARG A 155 -12.08 14.91 3.67
C ARG A 155 -11.98 13.58 2.90
N ASN A 156 -11.12 13.55 1.87
CA ASN A 156 -10.83 12.39 1.01
C ASN A 156 -12.05 11.75 0.33
N ILE A 157 -13.18 12.45 0.31
CA ILE A 157 -14.41 11.99 -0.33
C ILE A 157 -14.68 12.96 -1.46
N PRO A 158 -14.60 12.54 -2.73
CA PRO A 158 -14.91 13.41 -3.84
C PRO A 158 -16.36 13.88 -3.77
N ALA A 159 -16.58 15.18 -3.97
CA ALA A 159 -17.91 15.76 -4.09
C ALA A 159 -18.11 16.29 -5.51
N ASP A 160 -19.34 16.13 -6.01
CA ASP A 160 -19.71 16.47 -7.37
C ASP A 160 -20.57 17.75 -7.42
N THR A 161 -20.40 18.53 -8.48
CA THR A 161 -21.32 19.59 -8.88
C THR A 161 -21.49 19.59 -10.39
N PRO A 162 -22.72 19.76 -10.92
CA PRO A 162 -22.92 20.09 -12.32
C PRO A 162 -22.17 21.38 -12.69
N LEU A 163 -21.62 21.42 -13.90
CA LEU A 163 -20.93 22.57 -14.47
C LEU A 163 -21.31 22.69 -15.94
N GLU A 164 -21.99 23.77 -16.31
CA GLU A 164 -22.26 24.09 -17.72
C GLU A 164 -21.23 25.10 -18.21
N LEU A 165 -20.49 24.74 -19.26
CA LEU A 165 -19.55 25.65 -19.92
C LEU A 165 -20.20 26.15 -21.21
N THR A 166 -20.42 27.46 -21.35
CA THR A 166 -20.91 28.02 -22.62
C THR A 166 -19.73 28.19 -23.59
N LEU A 167 -19.47 27.16 -24.39
CA LEU A 167 -18.34 27.13 -25.31
C LEU A 167 -18.64 28.01 -26.53
N ARG A 168 -17.61 28.72 -26.98
CA ARG A 168 -17.59 29.41 -28.27
C ARG A 168 -16.96 28.50 -29.32
N LYS A 169 -17.41 28.59 -30.56
CA LYS A 169 -16.81 27.92 -31.70
C LYS A 169 -15.31 28.23 -31.74
N GLY A 170 -14.51 27.17 -31.89
CA GLY A 170 -13.06 27.22 -31.81
C GLY A 170 -12.57 27.04 -30.37
N ARG A 171 -11.63 27.90 -29.97
CA ARG A 171 -10.84 27.74 -28.74
C ARG A 171 -11.57 28.28 -27.50
N ASN A 172 -11.61 27.47 -26.44
CA ASN A 172 -12.07 27.86 -25.12
C ASN A 172 -11.03 27.53 -24.06
N SER A 173 -10.56 28.52 -23.30
CA SER A 173 -9.62 28.28 -22.20
C SER A 173 -10.34 27.94 -20.91
N VAL A 174 -9.91 26.86 -20.26
CA VAL A 174 -10.42 26.43 -18.95
C VAL A 174 -9.26 26.52 -17.96
N LEU A 175 -9.36 27.45 -17.01
CA LEU A 175 -8.42 27.60 -15.91
C LEU A 175 -9.11 27.18 -14.62
N VAL A 176 -8.43 26.37 -13.81
CA VAL A 176 -8.92 25.90 -12.53
C VAL A 176 -7.93 26.25 -11.43
N PHE A 177 -8.41 26.89 -10.38
CA PHE A 177 -7.73 26.93 -9.08
C PHE A 177 -8.36 25.87 -8.20
N PHE A 178 -7.56 25.10 -7.47
CA PHE A 178 -8.07 24.17 -6.49
C PHE A 178 -7.16 24.11 -5.27
N ASP A 179 -7.78 23.92 -4.11
CA ASP A 179 -7.11 24.03 -2.82
C ASP A 179 -7.72 23.11 -1.76
N ASP A 180 -6.94 22.70 -0.77
CA ASP A 180 -7.43 21.90 0.34
C ASP A 180 -6.67 22.19 1.64
N LEU A 181 -7.24 21.79 2.77
CA LEU A 181 -6.50 21.65 4.02
C LEU A 181 -6.04 20.19 4.12
N ALA A 182 -4.76 19.96 3.88
CA ALA A 182 -4.17 18.64 4.03
C ALA A 182 -4.11 18.25 5.51
N GLU A 183 -4.73 17.10 5.84
CA GLU A 183 -4.79 16.50 7.17
C GLU A 183 -4.22 15.08 7.10
N ARG A 184 -2.89 14.96 7.06
CA ARG A 184 -2.13 13.73 6.78
C ARG A 184 -2.21 13.31 5.31
N ASP A 185 -3.06 12.35 4.97
CA ASP A 185 -3.31 11.93 3.59
C ASP A 185 -4.42 12.80 3.01
N ALA A 186 -4.15 13.51 1.91
CA ALA A 186 -5.15 14.32 1.24
C ALA A 186 -5.31 13.90 -0.22
N ALA A 187 -6.53 13.52 -0.57
CA ALA A 187 -6.96 13.29 -1.95
C ALA A 187 -7.09 14.64 -2.67
N PHE A 188 -5.99 15.10 -3.28
CA PHE A 188 -5.89 16.40 -3.92
C PHE A 188 -6.04 16.25 -5.44
N LEU A 189 -7.30 16.15 -5.86
CA LEU A 189 -7.68 15.85 -7.23
C LEU A 189 -8.77 16.78 -7.75
N LEU A 190 -8.88 16.83 -9.08
CA LEU A 190 -10.08 17.32 -9.77
C LEU A 190 -10.44 16.40 -10.94
N ARG A 191 -11.73 16.36 -11.27
CA ARG A 191 -12.26 15.62 -12.42
C ARG A 191 -13.27 16.48 -13.16
N LEU A 192 -13.20 16.44 -14.49
CA LEU A 192 -14.16 17.11 -15.36
C LEU A 192 -14.67 16.09 -16.39
N CYS A 193 -15.93 15.69 -16.23
CA CYS A 193 -16.55 14.58 -16.95
C CYS A 193 -17.72 15.06 -17.83
N TRP A 194 -17.61 14.87 -19.13
CA TRP A 194 -18.65 15.18 -20.11
C TRP A 194 -19.95 14.42 -19.83
N GLN A 195 -21.06 15.17 -19.84
CA GLN A 195 -22.42 14.64 -19.64
C GLN A 195 -23.31 14.82 -20.88
N GLY A 196 -22.76 15.35 -21.98
CA GLY A 196 -23.52 15.53 -23.22
C GLY A 196 -23.80 14.21 -23.93
N THR A 197 -24.83 14.21 -24.76
CA THR A 197 -25.20 13.06 -25.63
C THR A 197 -24.60 13.18 -27.03
N ASP A 198 -24.18 14.39 -27.40
CA ASP A 198 -23.49 14.68 -28.65
C ASP A 198 -21.97 14.43 -28.56
N ALA A 199 -21.27 14.63 -29.67
CA ALA A 199 -19.82 14.51 -29.72
C ALA A 199 -19.15 15.44 -28.69
N PRO A 200 -18.25 14.90 -27.83
CA PRO A 200 -17.56 15.72 -26.85
C PRO A 200 -16.58 16.69 -27.52
N PRO A 201 -16.26 17.84 -26.88
CA PRO A 201 -15.24 18.75 -27.39
C PRO A 201 -13.85 18.09 -27.42
N GLU A 202 -13.02 18.50 -28.38
CA GLU A 202 -11.63 18.06 -28.44
C GLU A 202 -10.81 18.79 -27.36
N GLN A 203 -10.01 18.04 -26.59
CA GLN A 203 -9.10 18.60 -25.61
C GLN A 203 -7.78 19.01 -26.27
N ARG A 204 -7.27 20.19 -25.92
CA ARG A 204 -5.95 20.67 -26.36
C ARG A 204 -5.11 21.16 -25.19
N VAL A 205 -3.83 20.80 -25.20
CA VAL A 205 -2.84 21.29 -24.24
C VAL A 205 -1.76 22.06 -24.99
N PRO A 206 -1.56 23.37 -24.71
CA PRO A 206 -0.50 24.14 -25.32
C PRO A 206 0.87 23.64 -24.86
N VAL A 207 1.81 23.51 -25.81
CA VAL A 207 3.19 23.03 -25.56
C VAL A 207 4.26 24.02 -26.05
N GLY A 208 3.88 25.29 -26.23
CA GLY A 208 4.83 26.34 -26.60
C GLY A 208 5.40 26.15 -28.00
N ALA A 209 6.73 26.01 -28.08
CA ALA A 209 7.50 25.78 -29.30
C ALA A 209 7.88 24.30 -29.52
N ALA A 210 7.57 23.42 -28.58
CA ALA A 210 7.91 22.00 -28.66
C ALA A 210 7.15 21.30 -29.81
N ASN A 211 7.78 20.30 -30.44
CA ASN A 211 7.16 19.50 -31.48
C ASN A 211 6.14 18.48 -30.90
N PRO A 212 4.83 18.61 -31.18
CA PRO A 212 3.80 17.72 -30.62
C PRO A 212 4.00 16.25 -31.00
N THR A 213 4.44 15.96 -32.22
CA THR A 213 4.63 14.59 -32.69
C THR A 213 5.75 13.87 -31.93
N LEU A 214 6.84 14.57 -31.61
CA LEU A 214 7.92 14.00 -30.80
C LEU A 214 7.47 13.77 -29.35
N LEU A 215 6.66 14.66 -28.80
CA LEU A 215 6.08 14.49 -27.46
C LEU A 215 5.11 13.30 -27.39
N GLU A 216 4.24 13.12 -28.38
CA GLU A 216 3.34 11.95 -28.49
C GLU A 216 4.13 10.64 -28.57
N GLN A 217 5.21 10.62 -29.36
CA GLN A 217 6.14 9.51 -29.45
C GLN A 217 6.81 9.22 -28.09
N GLY A 218 7.31 10.25 -27.41
CA GLY A 218 7.89 10.14 -26.07
C GLY A 218 6.90 9.62 -25.03
N GLU A 219 5.65 10.10 -25.06
CA GLU A 219 4.59 9.59 -24.18
C GLU A 219 4.32 8.11 -24.43
N GLN A 220 4.24 7.70 -25.70
CA GLN A 220 4.02 6.29 -26.06
C GLN A 220 5.17 5.40 -25.59
N ALA A 221 6.41 5.86 -25.70
CA ALA A 221 7.57 5.17 -25.15
C ALA A 221 7.46 5.00 -23.64
N MET A 222 7.18 6.09 -22.92
CA MET A 222 7.01 6.07 -21.46
C MET A 222 5.80 5.23 -21.03
N ARG A 223 4.74 5.14 -21.85
CA ARG A 223 3.60 4.22 -21.64
C ARG A 223 4.05 2.76 -21.67
N SER A 224 4.97 2.40 -22.56
CA SER A 224 5.52 1.04 -22.71
C SER A 224 6.54 0.65 -21.64
N LEU A 225 7.15 1.64 -20.97
CA LEU A 225 8.25 1.45 -20.03
C LEU A 225 7.90 0.47 -18.90
N CYS A 226 8.72 -0.57 -18.74
CA CYS A 226 8.59 -1.55 -17.65
C CYS A 226 9.95 -2.15 -17.28
N PHE A 227 10.11 -2.65 -16.05
CA PHE A 227 11.24 -3.52 -15.75
C PHE A 227 11.06 -4.89 -16.41
N SER A 228 12.16 -5.53 -16.81
CA SER A 228 12.10 -6.90 -17.36
C SER A 228 11.55 -7.92 -16.37
N ARG A 229 11.76 -7.70 -15.06
CA ARG A 229 11.22 -8.47 -13.93
C ARG A 229 10.80 -7.53 -12.81
N ASN A 230 9.95 -8.00 -11.91
CA ASN A 230 9.59 -7.24 -10.71
C ASN A 230 10.66 -7.33 -9.62
N HIS A 231 11.40 -8.44 -9.59
CA HIS A 231 12.32 -8.78 -8.51
C HIS A 231 13.68 -9.17 -9.08
N TYR A 232 14.74 -8.63 -8.49
CA TYR A 232 16.12 -8.96 -8.82
C TYR A 232 16.86 -9.39 -7.56
N ALA A 233 17.43 -10.59 -7.60
CA ALA A 233 18.27 -11.14 -6.53
C ALA A 233 19.76 -11.25 -6.92
N ALA A 234 20.05 -11.16 -8.22
CA ALA A 234 21.39 -11.18 -8.79
C ALA A 234 21.35 -10.67 -10.25
N GLY A 235 22.51 -10.29 -10.77
CA GLY A 235 22.68 -9.91 -12.18
C GLY A 235 22.11 -8.53 -12.52
N PRO A 236 22.08 -8.18 -13.82
CA PRO A 236 21.76 -6.83 -14.25
C PRO A 236 20.27 -6.51 -14.10
N VAL A 237 19.97 -5.40 -13.42
CA VAL A 237 18.64 -4.80 -13.43
C VAL A 237 18.41 -4.18 -14.81
N SER A 238 17.29 -4.49 -15.47
CA SER A 238 17.02 -4.02 -16.82
C SER A 238 15.61 -3.48 -17.03
N LEU A 239 15.51 -2.48 -17.89
CA LEU A 239 14.27 -1.88 -18.36
C LEU A 239 13.98 -2.26 -19.81
N ARG A 240 12.69 -2.30 -20.15
CA ARG A 240 12.17 -2.44 -21.50
C ARG A 240 11.37 -1.19 -21.85
N CYS A 241 11.63 -0.64 -23.03
CA CYS A 241 10.95 0.53 -23.56
C CYS A 241 11.13 0.51 -25.09
N GLU A 242 10.08 0.77 -25.85
CA GLU A 242 10.24 0.97 -27.29
C GLU A 242 10.77 2.38 -27.54
N ASN A 243 12.04 2.53 -27.92
CA ASN A 243 12.56 3.83 -28.34
C ASN A 243 11.86 4.25 -29.65
N PRO A 244 11.08 5.35 -29.64
CA PRO A 244 10.30 5.76 -30.79
C PRO A 244 11.13 6.60 -31.78
N PHE A 245 12.36 6.99 -31.43
CA PHE A 245 13.18 7.90 -32.21
C PHE A 245 14.18 7.15 -33.10
N ALA A 246 14.06 7.34 -34.41
CA ALA A 246 14.89 6.64 -35.40
C ALA A 246 16.39 7.01 -35.34
N GLN A 247 16.73 8.19 -34.81
CA GLN A 247 18.10 8.73 -34.83
C GLN A 247 18.56 9.28 -33.48
N GLN A 248 17.74 9.14 -32.42
CA GLN A 248 18.04 9.69 -31.10
C GLN A 248 17.96 8.61 -30.04
N THR A 249 18.86 8.68 -29.07
CA THR A 249 18.77 7.87 -27.86
C THR A 249 17.68 8.44 -26.97
N LEU A 250 16.77 7.58 -26.51
CA LEU A 250 15.83 7.94 -25.44
C LEU A 250 16.55 7.74 -24.11
N HIS A 251 16.76 8.83 -23.38
CA HIS A 251 17.31 8.83 -22.03
C HIS A 251 16.18 8.81 -21.00
N VAL A 252 16.19 7.83 -20.11
CA VAL A 252 15.23 7.71 -19.02
C VAL A 252 15.97 7.74 -17.69
N THR A 253 15.80 8.83 -16.94
CA THR A 253 16.35 8.96 -15.58
C THR A 253 15.36 8.37 -14.58
N LEU A 254 15.84 7.47 -13.74
CA LEU A 254 15.15 6.94 -12.58
C LEU A 254 15.64 7.68 -11.34
N GLU A 255 14.72 8.18 -10.52
CA GLU A 255 15.01 8.78 -9.22
C GLU A 255 13.99 8.33 -8.18
N GLY A 256 14.44 7.88 -7.01
CA GLY A 256 13.54 7.50 -5.91
C GLY A 256 14.23 6.63 -4.88
N ALA A 257 13.48 6.00 -3.98
CA ALA A 257 14.05 5.21 -2.89
C ALA A 257 13.04 4.21 -2.31
N THR A 258 13.41 3.56 -1.20
CA THR A 258 12.43 2.97 -0.28
C THR A 258 11.66 4.11 0.41
N GLU A 259 10.44 3.84 0.89
CA GLU A 259 9.53 4.86 1.42
C GLU A 259 10.17 5.77 2.49
N GLU A 260 10.87 5.20 3.47
CA GLU A 260 11.51 5.98 4.55
C GLU A 260 12.73 6.77 4.07
N ASN A 261 13.48 6.22 3.11
CA ASN A 261 14.62 6.92 2.54
C ASN A 261 14.17 8.09 1.64
N GLU A 262 13.04 7.96 0.95
CA GLU A 262 12.40 9.05 0.20
C GLU A 262 11.99 10.17 1.15
N GLN A 263 11.33 9.85 2.28
CA GLN A 263 11.00 10.82 3.33
C GLN A 263 12.24 11.50 3.93
N ALA A 264 13.35 10.78 4.05
CA ALA A 264 14.63 11.32 4.51
C ALA A 264 15.38 12.13 3.43
N GLY A 265 14.88 12.22 2.20
CA GLY A 265 15.53 12.89 1.07
C GLY A 265 16.78 12.16 0.54
N VAL A 266 16.91 10.87 0.82
CA VAL A 266 18.03 10.02 0.38
C VAL A 266 17.59 9.24 -0.86
N LEU A 267 17.77 9.87 -2.01
CA LEU A 267 17.32 9.35 -3.31
C LEU A 267 18.43 8.60 -4.04
N PHE A 268 18.04 7.53 -4.71
CA PHE A 268 18.84 6.78 -5.66
C PHE A 268 18.54 7.23 -7.07
N THR A 269 19.59 7.47 -7.87
CA THR A 269 19.47 7.90 -9.25
C THR A 269 20.24 6.98 -10.20
N ARG A 270 19.62 6.62 -11.32
CA ARG A 270 20.24 5.91 -12.45
C ARG A 270 19.65 6.39 -13.78
N THR A 271 20.41 6.26 -14.86
CA THR A 271 19.92 6.57 -16.21
C THR A 271 19.96 5.33 -17.07
N ALA A 272 18.86 5.05 -17.78
CA ALA A 272 18.77 4.06 -18.84
C ALA A 272 18.82 4.73 -20.20
N ASP A 273 19.73 4.24 -21.06
CA ASP A 273 19.89 4.73 -22.42
C ASP A 273 19.34 3.70 -23.41
N PHE A 274 18.28 4.07 -24.12
CA PHE A 274 17.72 3.26 -25.20
C PHE A 274 18.20 3.85 -26.53
N ALA A 275 19.27 3.30 -27.10
CA ALA A 275 19.76 3.71 -28.42
C ALA A 275 18.70 3.44 -29.52
N PRO A 276 18.79 4.10 -30.69
CA PRO A 276 17.87 3.83 -31.80
C PRO A 276 17.75 2.35 -32.14
N GLY A 277 16.52 1.83 -32.22
CA GLY A 277 16.22 0.43 -32.50
C GLY A 277 16.43 -0.55 -31.33
N GLN A 278 16.94 -0.10 -30.18
CA GLN A 278 17.02 -0.91 -28.96
C GLN A 278 15.71 -0.83 -28.18
N THR A 279 15.31 -1.96 -27.59
CA THR A 279 14.10 -2.04 -26.75
C THR A 279 14.41 -2.35 -25.28
N ARG A 280 15.69 -2.46 -24.93
CA ARG A 280 16.16 -2.83 -23.60
C ARG A 280 17.38 -2.00 -23.21
N ALA A 281 17.44 -1.60 -21.94
CA ALA A 281 18.59 -0.96 -21.34
C ALA A 281 18.95 -1.66 -20.02
N SER A 282 20.25 -1.83 -19.76
CA SER A 282 20.77 -2.30 -18.48
C SER A 282 21.04 -1.10 -17.57
N LEU A 283 20.76 -1.24 -16.28
CA LEU A 283 20.99 -0.21 -15.27
C LEU A 283 22.16 -0.53 -14.32
N GLY A 284 22.88 -1.63 -14.57
CA GLY A 284 23.94 -2.12 -13.69
C GLY A 284 23.51 -3.34 -12.87
N ASP A 285 24.44 -3.86 -12.06
CA ASP A 285 24.21 -5.04 -11.23
C ASP A 285 23.25 -4.73 -10.06
N CYS A 286 22.41 -5.71 -9.71
CA CYS A 286 21.48 -5.61 -8.58
C CYS A 286 22.16 -5.24 -7.25
N ALA A 287 23.42 -5.62 -7.02
CA ALA A 287 24.15 -5.28 -5.80
C ALA A 287 24.49 -3.79 -5.67
N GLU A 288 24.38 -3.00 -6.76
CA GLU A 288 24.59 -1.55 -6.76
C GLU A 288 23.30 -0.75 -6.45
N PHE A 289 22.15 -1.43 -6.42
CA PHE A 289 20.88 -0.83 -6.06
C PHE A 289 20.68 -0.81 -4.54
N PRO A 290 19.89 0.14 -4.01
CA PRO A 290 19.46 0.07 -2.63
C PRO A 290 18.71 -1.24 -2.37
N PHE A 291 18.87 -1.79 -1.16
CA PHE A 291 18.25 -3.06 -0.79
C PHE A 291 16.78 -2.82 -0.40
N GLY A 292 15.82 -3.42 -1.09
CA GLY A 292 14.39 -3.27 -0.78
C GLY A 292 13.48 -3.07 -1.99
N PHE A 293 12.23 -2.70 -1.70
CA PHE A 293 11.24 -2.30 -2.70
C PHE A 293 11.37 -0.79 -2.97
N LEU A 294 11.73 -0.44 -4.20
CA LEU A 294 11.96 0.94 -4.63
C LEU A 294 10.74 1.49 -5.37
N LEU A 295 10.30 2.67 -4.96
CA LEU A 295 9.39 3.51 -5.72
C LEU A 295 10.24 4.57 -6.45
N LEU A 296 10.21 4.56 -7.78
CA LEU A 296 11.04 5.39 -8.63
C LEU A 296 10.17 6.25 -9.55
N GLN A 297 10.55 7.50 -9.76
CA GLN A 297 10.07 8.34 -10.85
C GLN A 297 10.97 8.13 -12.06
N ALA A 298 10.39 7.62 -13.15
CA ALA A 298 11.05 7.51 -14.44
C ALA A 298 10.71 8.74 -15.29
N THR A 299 11.74 9.50 -15.70
CA THR A 299 11.58 10.74 -16.45
C THR A 299 12.37 10.69 -17.75
N ALA A 300 11.68 10.96 -18.87
CA ALA A 300 12.30 11.30 -20.14
C ALA A 300 12.06 12.77 -20.46
N VAL A 301 13.07 13.48 -20.97
CA VAL A 301 12.91 14.87 -21.44
C VAL A 301 12.87 14.88 -22.95
N VAL A 302 11.75 15.32 -23.53
CA VAL A 302 11.53 15.39 -24.98
C VAL A 302 11.14 16.82 -25.32
N GLU A 303 11.85 17.45 -26.24
CA GLU A 303 11.61 18.85 -26.63
C GLU A 303 11.59 19.83 -25.44
N GLY A 304 12.40 19.56 -24.41
CA GLY A 304 12.48 20.36 -23.18
C GLY A 304 11.33 20.13 -22.18
N ILE A 305 10.41 19.19 -22.44
CA ILE A 305 9.29 18.85 -21.56
C ILE A 305 9.56 17.49 -20.91
N ALA A 306 9.46 17.45 -19.59
CA ALA A 306 9.58 16.21 -18.81
C ALA A 306 8.30 15.36 -18.93
N ILE A 307 8.48 14.09 -19.26
CA ILE A 307 7.45 13.05 -19.23
C ILE A 307 7.82 12.10 -18.10
N THR A 308 7.13 12.22 -16.97
CA THR A 308 7.44 11.50 -15.74
C THR A 308 6.34 10.52 -15.38
N ARG A 309 6.72 9.32 -14.95
CA ARG A 309 5.80 8.35 -14.36
C ARG A 309 6.44 7.58 -13.21
N PRO A 310 5.65 7.15 -12.22
CA PRO A 310 6.10 6.16 -11.25
C PRO A 310 6.33 4.79 -11.89
N ILE A 311 7.33 4.07 -11.37
CA ILE A 311 7.65 2.67 -11.63
C ILE A 311 8.24 2.03 -10.36
N THR A 312 8.12 0.71 -10.21
CA THR A 312 8.59 0.00 -9.01
C THR A 312 9.45 -1.21 -9.35
N VAL A 313 10.42 -1.52 -8.49
CA VAL A 313 11.24 -2.73 -8.55
C VAL A 313 11.67 -3.15 -7.15
N GLU A 314 11.76 -4.45 -6.90
CA GLU A 314 12.42 -4.98 -5.71
C GLU A 314 13.84 -5.47 -6.04
N THR A 315 14.81 -5.02 -5.26
CA THR A 315 16.21 -5.44 -5.34
C THR A 315 16.64 -6.05 -4.01
N HIS A 316 17.01 -7.33 -4.04
CA HIS A 316 17.35 -8.13 -2.85
C HIS A 316 18.57 -9.00 -3.16
N ALA A 317 19.73 -8.35 -3.29
CA ALA A 317 20.95 -9.01 -3.75
C ALA A 317 21.36 -10.16 -2.81
N SER A 318 21.20 -11.41 -3.24
CA SER A 318 21.40 -12.60 -2.41
C SER A 318 22.85 -12.74 -1.93
N ALA A 319 23.81 -12.21 -2.69
CA ALA A 319 25.23 -12.20 -2.31
C ALA A 319 25.54 -11.34 -1.07
N LEU A 320 24.62 -10.46 -0.67
CA LEU A 320 24.75 -9.61 0.53
C LEU A 320 24.12 -10.22 1.78
N LEU A 321 23.40 -11.34 1.65
CA LEU A 321 22.67 -11.96 2.75
C LEU A 321 23.61 -12.76 3.66
N PRO A 322 23.49 -12.62 5.00
CA PRO A 322 24.20 -13.48 5.92
C PRO A 322 23.62 -14.89 5.93
N HIS A 323 24.48 -15.89 6.17
CA HIS A 323 24.01 -17.22 6.57
C HIS A 323 23.42 -17.16 7.98
N ALA A 324 22.22 -17.69 8.17
CA ALA A 324 21.53 -17.66 9.46
C ALA A 324 22.35 -18.40 10.53
N ALA A 325 22.61 -17.74 11.65
CA ALA A 325 23.17 -18.39 12.83
C ALA A 325 22.18 -19.42 13.42
N ASP A 326 22.70 -20.42 14.13
CA ASP A 326 21.88 -21.52 14.68
C ASP A 326 20.94 -21.06 15.80
N THR A 327 21.35 -20.05 16.58
CA THR A 327 20.59 -19.54 17.73
C THR A 327 19.81 -18.27 17.39
N VAL A 328 18.67 -18.07 18.05
CA VAL A 328 17.89 -16.82 17.94
C VAL A 328 18.76 -15.61 18.30
N ALA A 329 19.53 -15.70 19.39
CA ALA A 329 20.46 -14.64 19.80
C ALA A 329 21.52 -14.33 18.73
N GLY A 330 22.06 -15.34 18.06
CA GLY A 330 22.99 -15.17 16.94
C GLY A 330 22.34 -14.43 15.77
N ARG A 331 21.11 -14.82 15.40
CA ARG A 331 20.37 -14.16 14.32
C ARG A 331 19.97 -12.73 14.66
N LYS A 332 19.62 -12.43 15.92
CA LYS A 332 19.38 -11.06 16.38
C LYS A 332 20.61 -10.16 16.19
N ARG A 333 21.81 -10.67 16.51
CA ARG A 333 23.07 -9.95 16.28
C ARG A 333 23.29 -9.67 14.79
N GLN A 334 23.17 -10.69 13.95
CA GLN A 334 23.29 -10.56 12.50
C GLN A 334 22.28 -9.56 11.92
N ALA A 335 21.05 -9.56 12.44
CA ALA A 335 20.01 -8.62 12.01
C ALA A 335 20.37 -7.16 12.33
N LEU A 336 20.91 -6.88 13.52
CA LEU A 336 21.38 -5.55 13.88
C LEU A 336 22.57 -5.12 13.01
N GLU A 337 23.53 -6.01 12.74
CA GLU A 337 24.66 -5.73 11.85
C GLU A 337 24.19 -5.43 10.42
N PHE A 338 23.20 -6.17 9.94
CA PHE A 338 22.60 -5.96 8.63
C PHE A 338 21.90 -4.60 8.54
N LEU A 339 21.07 -4.24 9.53
CA LEU A 339 20.37 -2.96 9.57
C LEU A 339 21.31 -1.77 9.77
N ALA A 340 22.40 -1.92 10.52
CA ALA A 340 23.43 -0.88 10.63
C ALA A 340 24.03 -0.52 9.26
N ARG A 341 24.19 -1.52 8.38
CA ARG A 341 24.77 -1.37 7.04
C ARG A 341 23.75 -0.97 5.96
N PHE A 342 22.60 -1.62 5.92
CA PHE A 342 21.63 -1.53 4.82
C PHE A 342 20.26 -0.97 5.24
N GLY A 343 20.08 -0.64 6.51
CA GLY A 343 18.81 -0.14 7.02
C GLY A 343 18.46 1.25 6.50
N GLU A 344 17.19 1.59 6.63
CA GLU A 344 16.66 2.91 6.27
C GLU A 344 17.22 4.03 7.17
N GLN A 345 17.25 5.26 6.67
CA GLN A 345 17.85 6.43 7.34
C GLN A 345 16.97 6.98 8.47
N ASN A 346 16.67 6.14 9.47
CA ASN A 346 15.82 6.48 10.61
C ASN A 346 16.38 5.95 11.96
N THR A 347 15.63 6.14 13.04
CA THR A 347 16.05 5.75 14.41
C THR A 347 16.36 4.26 14.52
N ASN A 348 15.71 3.39 13.76
CA ASN A 348 15.98 1.94 13.81
C ASN A 348 17.43 1.65 13.40
N ARG A 349 17.93 2.28 12.32
CA ARG A 349 19.34 2.17 11.92
C ARG A 349 20.28 2.80 12.93
N ALA A 350 19.89 3.95 13.52
CA ALA A 350 20.69 4.58 14.57
C ALA A 350 20.91 3.65 15.78
N VAL A 351 19.85 3.00 16.23
CA VAL A 351 19.90 2.03 17.33
C VAL A 351 20.72 0.80 16.93
N ALA A 352 20.58 0.31 15.69
CA ALA A 352 21.39 -0.80 15.19
C ALA A 352 22.89 -0.45 15.16
N LEU A 353 23.26 0.77 14.73
CA LEU A 353 24.63 1.28 14.78
C LEU A 353 25.18 1.30 16.21
N LEU A 354 24.44 1.88 17.16
CA LEU A 354 24.87 1.95 18.56
C LEU A 354 25.01 0.57 19.20
N ALA A 355 24.08 -0.35 18.92
CA ALA A 355 24.08 -1.71 19.46
C ALA A 355 25.21 -2.59 18.90
N THR A 356 25.73 -2.27 17.72
CA THR A 356 26.80 -3.04 17.04
C THR A 356 28.17 -2.36 17.10
N GLY A 357 28.29 -1.20 17.76
CA GLY A 357 29.53 -0.44 17.83
C GLY A 357 29.89 0.29 16.52
N GLY A 358 28.89 0.56 15.68
CA GLY A 358 29.01 1.44 14.51
C GLY A 358 29.19 2.92 14.88
N SER A 359 29.22 3.81 13.88
CA SER A 359 29.52 5.23 14.07
C SER A 359 28.50 5.95 14.99
N PRO A 360 28.93 6.45 16.17
CA PRO A 360 28.06 7.23 17.04
C PRO A 360 27.64 8.56 16.41
N ASP A 361 28.50 9.20 15.62
CA ASP A 361 28.18 10.46 14.93
C ASP A 361 27.05 10.28 13.92
N GLU A 362 27.09 9.18 13.15
CA GLU A 362 26.02 8.84 12.22
C GLU A 362 24.71 8.54 12.96
N ALA A 363 24.76 7.75 14.04
CA ALA A 363 23.60 7.46 14.86
C ALA A 363 22.96 8.75 15.44
N GLN A 364 23.78 9.65 15.97
CA GLN A 364 23.31 10.93 16.51
C GLN A 364 22.65 11.81 15.44
N ARG A 365 23.19 11.86 14.21
CA ARG A 365 22.57 12.59 13.09
C ARG A 365 21.17 12.06 12.76
N LEU A 366 21.02 10.73 12.72
CA LEU A 366 19.74 10.07 12.47
C LEU A 366 18.75 10.33 13.61
N ILE A 367 19.18 10.20 14.86
CA ILE A 367 18.33 10.50 16.04
C ILE A 367 17.90 11.97 16.02
N ALA A 368 18.81 12.91 15.74
CA ALA A 368 18.49 14.33 15.69
C ALA A 368 17.45 14.66 14.61
N ALA A 369 17.50 13.99 13.45
CA ALA A 369 16.47 14.13 12.42
C ALA A 369 15.10 13.66 12.92
N GLN A 370 15.08 12.55 13.65
CA GLN A 370 13.86 11.97 14.18
C GLN A 370 13.31 12.73 15.40
N VAL A 371 14.15 13.36 16.21
CA VAL A 371 13.71 14.31 17.24
C VAL A 371 12.93 15.46 16.61
N ARG A 372 13.41 16.04 15.49
CA ARG A 372 12.67 17.11 14.78
C ARG A 372 11.33 16.63 14.21
N PHE A 373 11.27 15.37 13.76
CA PHE A 373 10.02 14.77 13.28
C PHE A 373 9.00 14.64 14.42
N VAL A 374 9.42 14.09 15.57
CA VAL A 374 8.57 13.91 16.74
C VAL A 374 8.17 15.25 17.38
N ASP A 375 9.07 16.23 17.46
CA ASP A 375 8.79 17.57 17.99
C ASP A 375 7.71 18.30 17.20
N ARG A 376 7.65 18.07 15.87
CA ARG A 376 6.59 18.61 15.00
C ARG A 376 5.28 17.83 15.11
N ARG A 377 5.24 16.75 15.90
CA ARG A 377 4.06 15.87 16.07
C ARG A 377 3.56 15.35 14.72
N CYS A 378 4.51 14.97 13.86
CA CYS A 378 4.21 14.35 12.58
C CYS A 378 3.48 13.01 12.80
N ASP A 379 2.60 12.61 11.88
CA ASP A 379 1.96 11.29 11.97
C ASP A 379 3.02 10.18 12.04
N CYS A 380 2.73 9.10 12.76
CA CYS A 380 3.70 8.03 13.07
C CYS A 380 4.89 8.43 13.98
N SER A 381 4.86 9.58 14.67
CA SER A 381 5.88 9.96 15.66
C SER A 381 6.08 8.90 16.77
N ASP A 382 5.02 8.20 17.13
CA ASP A 382 5.00 7.10 18.08
C ASP A 382 5.90 5.92 17.67
N PHE A 383 6.12 5.71 16.37
CA PHE A 383 7.01 4.65 15.85
C PHE A 383 8.50 4.95 16.05
N TYR A 384 8.86 6.20 16.41
CA TYR A 384 10.24 6.61 16.69
C TYR A 384 10.46 6.96 18.15
N LEU A 385 9.50 7.65 18.77
CA LEU A 385 9.56 8.09 20.17
C LEU A 385 9.79 6.92 21.13
N VAL A 386 9.22 5.74 20.83
CA VAL A 386 9.34 4.53 21.66
C VAL A 386 10.78 4.15 22.00
N TYR A 387 11.74 4.48 21.11
CA TYR A 387 13.15 4.17 21.31
C TYR A 387 13.86 5.17 22.22
N PHE A 388 13.37 6.41 22.33
CA PHE A 388 14.11 7.48 23.01
C PHE A 388 14.40 7.15 24.47
N PRO A 389 13.47 6.60 25.27
CA PRO A 389 13.77 6.23 26.64
C PRO A 389 14.88 5.19 26.76
N HIS A 390 14.88 4.19 25.88
CA HIS A 390 15.93 3.18 25.85
C HIS A 390 17.28 3.77 25.41
N ILE A 391 17.29 4.59 24.36
CA ILE A 391 18.51 5.24 23.87
C ILE A 391 19.18 6.05 24.97
N LEU A 392 18.42 6.85 25.71
CA LEU A 392 18.94 7.66 26.82
C LEU A 392 19.48 6.80 27.97
N ARG A 393 18.79 5.70 28.32
CA ARG A 393 19.25 4.77 29.37
C ARG A 393 20.52 4.00 28.97
N ALA A 394 20.59 3.51 27.74
CA ALA A 394 21.66 2.63 27.28
C ALA A 394 22.90 3.39 26.80
N TRP A 395 22.72 4.50 26.08
CA TRP A 395 23.82 5.21 25.40
C TRP A 395 23.96 6.67 25.79
N GLY A 396 23.04 7.24 26.56
CA GLY A 396 23.19 8.58 27.13
C GLY A 396 24.24 8.65 28.25
N ALA A 397 24.33 9.80 28.92
CA ALA A 397 25.35 10.11 29.93
C ALA A 397 25.35 9.15 31.13
N GLN A 398 24.19 8.54 31.44
CA GLN A 398 24.06 7.54 32.50
C GLN A 398 24.35 6.10 32.03
N GLY A 399 24.41 5.88 30.72
CA GLY A 399 24.74 4.60 30.09
C GLY A 399 26.16 4.61 29.55
N ALA A 400 26.32 4.34 28.25
CA ALA A 400 27.62 4.29 27.58
C ALA A 400 28.25 5.67 27.27
N GLY A 401 27.53 6.78 27.48
CA GLY A 401 28.06 8.14 27.25
C GLY A 401 28.41 8.44 25.78
N LEU A 402 27.67 7.87 24.83
CA LEU A 402 27.90 8.02 23.38
C LEU A 402 27.13 9.18 22.75
N LEU A 403 26.19 9.78 23.48
CA LEU A 403 25.38 10.89 22.98
C LEU A 403 25.95 12.23 23.46
N SER A 404 25.86 13.23 22.58
CA SER A 404 26.18 14.61 22.94
C SER A 404 25.18 15.15 23.97
N PRO A 405 25.63 15.99 24.93
CA PRO A 405 24.74 16.65 25.88
C PRO A 405 23.62 17.45 25.20
N GLU A 406 23.88 18.02 24.02
CA GLU A 406 22.91 18.76 23.21
C GLU A 406 21.77 17.86 22.75
N LEU A 407 22.10 16.69 22.21
CA LEU A 407 21.11 15.74 21.72
C LEU A 407 20.27 15.16 22.87
N GLU A 408 20.90 14.83 24.01
CA GLU A 408 20.17 14.36 25.19
C GLU A 408 19.18 15.39 25.71
N ARG A 409 19.56 16.67 25.76
CA ARG A 409 18.65 17.76 26.14
C ARG A 409 17.48 17.87 25.16
N ALA A 410 17.75 17.76 23.85
CA ALA A 410 16.71 17.80 22.83
C ALA A 410 15.74 16.61 22.96
N MET A 411 16.26 15.39 23.12
CA MET A 411 15.44 14.19 23.33
C MET A 411 14.59 14.28 24.61
N ARG A 412 15.17 14.76 25.71
CA ARG A 412 14.43 14.96 26.96
C ARG A 412 13.32 16.00 26.80
N ALA A 413 13.60 17.13 26.15
CA ALA A 413 12.59 18.15 25.89
C ALA A 413 11.46 17.59 25.00
N CYS A 414 11.82 16.84 23.96
CA CYS A 414 10.88 16.16 23.08
C CYS A 414 9.94 15.24 23.88
N ILE A 415 10.48 14.34 24.70
CA ILE A 415 9.71 13.43 25.56
C ILE A 415 8.74 14.18 26.48
N LEU A 416 9.21 15.24 27.15
CA LEU A 416 8.42 15.96 28.15
C LEU A 416 7.35 16.88 27.55
N ASN A 417 7.51 17.31 26.29
CA ASN A 417 6.59 18.21 25.59
C ASN A 417 5.65 17.51 24.59
N PHE A 418 5.84 16.21 24.38
CA PHE A 418 5.06 15.44 23.42
C PHE A 418 3.59 15.28 23.85
N ARG A 419 2.71 15.10 22.84
CA ARG A 419 1.29 14.80 23.02
C ARG A 419 1.09 13.30 22.97
N TYR A 420 0.85 12.65 24.11
CA TYR A 420 0.83 11.18 24.19
C TYR A 420 -0.53 10.57 23.83
N TRP A 421 -1.62 11.32 23.95
CA TRP A 421 -2.93 10.79 23.63
C TRP A 421 -3.90 11.86 23.16
N MET A 422 -5.01 11.42 22.55
CA MET A 422 -5.99 12.27 21.88
C MET A 422 -6.74 13.19 22.86
N ASP A 423 -6.83 12.81 24.13
CA ASP A 423 -7.44 13.61 25.21
C ASP A 423 -6.56 14.77 25.70
N GLU A 424 -5.35 14.90 25.16
CA GLU A 424 -4.47 16.05 25.38
C GLU A 424 -4.63 17.08 24.25
N PRO A 425 -4.41 18.38 24.54
CA PRO A 425 -4.54 19.43 23.54
C PRO A 425 -3.47 19.30 22.43
N GLY A 426 -3.89 19.48 21.19
CA GLY A 426 -3.00 19.59 20.04
C GLY A 426 -3.68 20.17 18.80
N ASP A 427 -2.89 20.66 17.86
CA ASP A 427 -3.28 21.13 16.52
C ASP A 427 -2.66 20.28 15.41
N ASP A 428 -2.16 19.09 15.74
CA ASP A 428 -1.49 18.14 14.85
C ASP A 428 -2.46 17.24 14.05
N VAL A 429 -1.90 16.39 13.19
CA VAL A 429 -2.61 15.43 12.32
C VAL A 429 -2.33 13.97 12.67
N MET A 430 -1.80 13.70 13.88
CA MET A 430 -1.46 12.34 14.30
C MET A 430 -2.70 11.43 14.37
N TRP A 431 -2.54 10.18 13.97
CA TRP A 431 -3.61 9.20 13.95
C TRP A 431 -3.70 8.38 15.24
N PHE A 432 -4.73 8.62 16.05
CA PHE A 432 -4.93 7.91 17.33
C PHE A 432 -5.95 6.77 17.26
N TYR A 433 -6.58 6.53 16.11
CA TYR A 433 -7.83 5.75 16.03
C TYR A 433 -7.65 4.30 15.56
N SER A 434 -6.43 3.84 15.24
CA SER A 434 -6.16 2.42 14.96
C SER A 434 -5.54 1.70 16.15
N GLU A 435 -5.73 0.39 16.17
CA GLU A 435 -5.19 -0.53 17.18
C GLU A 435 -3.66 -0.43 17.33
N ASN A 436 -2.92 -0.41 16.22
CA ASN A 436 -1.46 -0.32 16.22
C ASN A 436 -0.95 0.99 16.85
N HIS A 437 -1.53 2.13 16.47
CA HIS A 437 -1.19 3.43 17.04
C HIS A 437 -1.57 3.52 18.52
N ALA A 438 -2.73 3.00 18.93
CA ALA A 438 -3.12 2.96 20.34
C ALA A 438 -2.06 2.23 21.18
N LEU A 439 -1.66 1.02 20.77
CA LEU A 439 -0.57 0.27 21.43
C LEU A 439 0.71 1.11 21.52
N MET A 440 1.11 1.74 20.42
CA MET A 440 2.35 2.50 20.33
C MET A 440 2.35 3.76 21.19
N PHE A 441 1.31 4.59 21.13
CA PHE A 441 1.16 5.78 21.97
C PHE A 441 1.14 5.42 23.46
N HIS A 442 0.39 4.40 23.86
CA HIS A 442 0.34 3.98 25.26
C HIS A 442 1.68 3.41 25.75
N THR A 443 2.39 2.67 24.88
CA THR A 443 3.74 2.17 25.17
C THR A 443 4.73 3.32 25.35
N CYS A 444 4.73 4.30 24.43
CA CYS A 444 5.54 5.51 24.54
C CYS A 444 5.27 6.24 25.87
N GLN A 445 3.99 6.41 26.22
CA GLN A 445 3.57 7.10 27.44
C GLN A 445 4.09 6.41 28.71
N LEU A 446 3.99 5.07 28.76
CA LEU A 446 4.48 4.28 29.89
C LEU A 446 6.00 4.42 30.05
N LEU A 447 6.75 4.16 28.98
CA LEU A 447 8.22 4.16 29.01
C LEU A 447 8.80 5.56 29.29
N ALA A 448 8.17 6.61 28.76
CA ALA A 448 8.52 8.00 29.07
C ALA A 448 8.28 8.32 30.54
N GLY A 449 7.13 7.93 31.09
CA GLY A 449 6.81 8.13 32.50
C GLY A 449 7.75 7.36 33.43
N GLU A 450 8.16 6.14 33.07
CA GLU A 450 9.15 5.35 33.83
C GLU A 450 10.56 5.95 33.78
N LEU A 451 10.93 6.62 32.68
CA LEU A 451 12.22 7.31 32.59
C LEU A 451 12.26 8.56 33.48
N TYR A 452 11.16 9.30 33.56
CA TYR A 452 11.08 10.57 34.26
C TYR A 452 9.92 10.62 35.27
N PRO A 453 9.93 9.79 36.34
CA PRO A 453 8.78 9.61 37.23
C PRO A 453 8.33 10.89 37.97
N SER A 454 9.28 11.76 38.30
CA SER A 454 9.02 13.00 39.06
C SER A 454 8.85 14.24 38.17
N GLU A 455 9.14 14.16 36.88
CA GLU A 455 9.03 15.31 35.98
C GLU A 455 7.58 15.57 35.58
N THR A 456 7.27 16.82 35.24
CA THR A 456 5.98 17.21 34.68
C THR A 456 6.04 17.18 33.16
N PHE A 457 5.09 16.46 32.56
CA PHE A 457 4.87 16.44 31.12
C PHE A 457 4.03 17.66 30.75
N SER A 458 4.61 18.59 29.99
CA SER A 458 4.06 19.94 29.84
C SER A 458 2.74 19.98 29.06
N ASN A 459 2.53 19.04 28.14
CA ASN A 459 1.32 18.98 27.32
C ASN A 459 0.09 18.50 28.12
N SER A 460 0.26 17.53 29.02
CA SER A 460 -0.81 16.97 29.85
C SER A 460 -0.91 17.61 31.24
N GLY A 461 0.18 18.20 31.73
CA GLY A 461 0.33 18.66 33.11
C GLY A 461 0.53 17.54 34.13
N MET A 462 0.60 16.28 33.69
CA MET A 462 0.78 15.11 34.56
C MET A 462 2.24 14.92 34.97
N THR A 463 2.47 14.37 36.16
CA THR A 463 3.78 13.84 36.54
C THR A 463 4.06 12.52 35.83
N GLY A 464 5.33 12.10 35.72
CA GLY A 464 5.68 10.80 35.15
C GLY A 464 4.96 9.62 35.80
N VAL A 465 4.76 9.62 37.12
CA VAL A 465 3.97 8.59 37.81
C VAL A 465 2.50 8.58 37.37
N GLN A 466 1.89 9.75 37.16
CA GLN A 466 0.52 9.84 36.65
C GLN A 466 0.44 9.37 35.18
N MET A 467 1.45 9.69 34.37
CA MET A 467 1.57 9.21 32.99
C MET A 467 1.63 7.69 32.94
N GLN A 468 2.41 7.04 33.82
CA GLN A 468 2.48 5.59 33.95
C GLN A 468 1.13 4.97 34.32
N GLN A 469 0.43 5.53 35.32
CA GLN A 469 -0.87 5.03 35.77
C GLN A 469 -1.93 5.08 34.66
N LYS A 470 -1.99 6.21 33.93
CA LYS A 470 -2.88 6.37 32.77
C LYS A 470 -2.53 5.36 31.67
N ALA A 471 -1.25 5.26 31.30
CA ALA A 471 -0.80 4.34 30.26
C ALA A 471 -1.09 2.87 30.61
N LYS A 472 -0.88 2.46 31.86
CA LYS A 472 -1.21 1.11 32.32
C LYS A 472 -2.70 0.80 32.16
N GLY A 473 -3.59 1.72 32.55
CA GLY A 473 -5.03 1.53 32.37
C GLY A 473 -5.42 1.32 30.90
N LEU A 474 -4.88 2.15 30.02
CA LEU A 474 -5.11 2.08 28.57
C LEU A 474 -4.55 0.79 27.94
N LEU A 475 -3.33 0.37 28.33
CA LEU A 475 -2.73 -0.87 27.85
C LEU A 475 -3.50 -2.12 28.31
N LEU A 476 -3.97 -2.15 29.56
CA LEU A 476 -4.77 -3.27 30.05
C LEU A 476 -6.10 -3.41 29.31
N GLU A 477 -6.72 -2.29 28.93
CA GLU A 477 -7.91 -2.28 28.07
C GLU A 477 -7.58 -2.78 26.65
N TRP A 478 -6.49 -2.28 26.05
CA TRP A 478 -6.01 -2.72 24.75
C TRP A 478 -5.74 -4.23 24.72
N PHE A 479 -5.00 -4.76 25.71
CA PHE A 479 -4.69 -6.19 25.80
C PHE A 479 -5.95 -7.04 26.00
N ARG A 480 -6.98 -6.53 26.70
CA ARG A 480 -8.25 -7.23 26.86
C ARG A 480 -8.95 -7.42 25.51
N GLY A 481 -8.99 -6.37 24.68
CA GLY A 481 -9.54 -6.45 23.32
C GLY A 481 -8.73 -7.38 22.43
N PHE A 482 -7.42 -7.15 22.34
CA PHE A 482 -6.50 -7.94 21.52
C PHE A 482 -6.51 -9.44 21.87
N LEU A 483 -6.51 -9.80 23.15
CA LEU A 483 -6.53 -11.21 23.57
C LEU A 483 -7.88 -11.91 23.34
N ASN A 484 -8.95 -11.16 23.06
CA ASN A 484 -10.28 -11.71 22.74
C ASN A 484 -10.53 -11.79 21.22
N GLU A 485 -9.94 -10.87 20.46
CA GLU A 485 -10.31 -10.62 19.05
C GLU A 485 -9.13 -10.83 18.09
N GLY A 486 -7.89 -10.91 18.57
CA GLY A 486 -6.72 -10.87 17.72
C GLY A 486 -6.53 -9.50 17.06
N PHE A 487 -5.72 -9.44 15.99
CA PHE A 487 -5.47 -8.19 15.27
C PHE A 487 -6.65 -7.81 14.37
N THR A 488 -7.01 -6.53 14.40
CA THR A 488 -8.10 -6.00 13.59
C THR A 488 -7.78 -5.97 12.09
N GLU A 489 -6.62 -5.45 11.73
CA GLU A 489 -6.11 -5.52 10.35
C GLU A 489 -5.39 -6.86 10.16
N TRP A 490 -6.17 -7.96 10.13
CA TRP A 490 -5.67 -9.33 10.17
C TRP A 490 -4.54 -9.58 9.16
N ASN A 491 -3.54 -10.36 9.56
CA ASN A 491 -2.42 -10.78 8.71
C ASN A 491 -1.85 -9.64 7.84
N SER A 492 -1.76 -8.42 8.38
CA SER A 492 -1.12 -7.30 7.71
C SER A 492 0.40 -7.40 7.83
N SER A 493 1.07 -7.66 6.71
CA SER A 493 2.55 -7.62 6.65
C SER A 493 3.11 -6.22 6.93
N ALA A 494 2.30 -5.17 6.75
CA ALA A 494 2.67 -3.80 7.07
C ALA A 494 2.55 -3.49 8.58
N TYR A 495 1.51 -4.02 9.25
CA TYR A 495 1.20 -3.66 10.64
C TYR A 495 1.65 -4.65 11.70
N LEU A 496 1.77 -5.95 11.41
CA LEU A 496 2.37 -6.91 12.35
C LEU A 496 3.78 -6.48 12.84
N PRO A 497 4.66 -5.87 12.00
CA PRO A 497 5.91 -5.30 12.47
C PRO A 497 5.74 -4.11 13.43
N ILE A 498 4.71 -3.28 13.23
CA ILE A 498 4.39 -2.14 14.10
C ILE A 498 3.82 -2.64 15.44
N ASP A 499 2.92 -3.63 15.41
CA ASP A 499 2.41 -4.26 16.63
C ASP A 499 3.54 -4.93 17.41
N LEU A 500 4.45 -5.63 16.72
CA LEU A 500 5.65 -6.18 17.33
C LEU A 500 6.55 -5.09 17.91
N LEU A 501 6.64 -3.90 17.29
CA LEU A 501 7.41 -2.79 17.84
C LEU A 501 6.93 -2.40 19.25
N GLY A 502 5.62 -2.24 19.43
CA GLY A 502 5.02 -1.93 20.73
C GLY A 502 5.20 -3.06 21.73
N LEU A 503 4.86 -4.30 21.34
CA LEU A 503 4.96 -5.47 22.20
C LEU A 503 6.41 -5.77 22.63
N ALA A 504 7.37 -5.73 21.70
CA ALA A 504 8.77 -5.98 22.01
C ALA A 504 9.38 -4.87 22.87
N SER A 505 9.01 -3.60 22.65
CA SER A 505 9.44 -2.48 23.50
C SER A 505 8.92 -2.62 24.93
N LEU A 506 7.65 -2.97 25.11
CA LEU A 506 7.09 -3.29 26.43
C LEU A 506 7.84 -4.45 27.07
N TYR A 507 7.97 -5.58 26.36
CA TYR A 507 8.62 -6.77 26.89
C TYR A 507 10.08 -6.52 27.32
N ALA A 508 10.80 -5.71 26.54
CA ALA A 508 12.21 -5.44 26.76
C ALA A 508 12.47 -4.42 27.88
N TRP A 509 11.64 -3.37 28.01
CA TRP A 509 12.06 -2.16 28.75
C TRP A 509 11.11 -1.69 29.85
N THR A 510 9.87 -2.19 29.94
CA THR A 510 8.98 -1.78 31.04
C THR A 510 9.42 -2.38 32.37
N GLN A 511 9.16 -1.65 33.45
CA GLN A 511 9.33 -2.13 34.83
C GLN A 511 8.07 -2.83 35.36
N ASP A 512 6.94 -2.75 34.65
CA ASP A 512 5.68 -3.40 35.04
C ASP A 512 5.65 -4.88 34.62
N GLY A 513 5.71 -5.78 35.61
CA GLY A 513 5.76 -7.22 35.36
C GLY A 513 4.50 -7.81 34.71
N GLU A 514 3.33 -7.21 34.92
CA GLU A 514 2.07 -7.66 34.31
C GLU A 514 2.04 -7.30 32.82
N LEU A 515 2.36 -6.06 32.49
CA LEU A 515 2.44 -5.61 31.09
C LEU A 515 3.55 -6.35 30.33
N ARG A 516 4.69 -6.61 30.97
CA ARG A 516 5.76 -7.44 30.38
C ARG A 516 5.28 -8.86 30.04
N ALA A 517 4.51 -9.49 30.92
CA ALA A 517 3.96 -10.83 30.68
C ALA A 517 2.90 -10.83 29.56
N LEU A 518 2.03 -9.83 29.51
CA LEU A 518 1.05 -9.65 28.44
C LEU A 518 1.72 -9.40 27.08
N ALA A 519 2.75 -8.56 27.07
CA ALA A 519 3.55 -8.29 25.87
C ALA A 519 4.19 -9.59 25.33
N LYS A 520 4.77 -10.42 26.20
CA LYS A 520 5.30 -11.74 25.79
C LYS A 520 4.22 -12.61 25.13
N ARG A 521 3.02 -12.68 25.71
CA ARG A 521 1.89 -13.44 25.12
C ARG A 521 1.50 -12.90 23.75
N GLY A 522 1.49 -11.57 23.57
CA GLY A 522 1.25 -10.95 22.27
C GLY A 522 2.34 -11.29 21.26
N MET A 523 3.62 -11.24 21.65
CA MET A 523 4.72 -11.66 20.79
C MET A 523 4.60 -13.13 20.38
N ASP A 524 4.27 -14.03 21.32
CA ASP A 524 4.02 -15.45 21.02
C ASP A 524 2.90 -15.60 19.97
N TYR A 525 1.83 -14.80 20.07
CA TYR A 525 0.75 -14.80 19.08
C TYR A 525 1.19 -14.26 17.70
N VAL A 526 2.00 -13.20 17.63
CA VAL A 526 2.56 -12.71 16.36
C VAL A 526 3.36 -13.81 15.66
N PHE A 527 4.24 -14.52 16.39
CA PHE A 527 5.03 -15.61 15.82
C PHE A 527 4.20 -16.85 15.46
N TYR A 528 3.09 -17.10 16.16
CA TYR A 528 2.10 -18.09 15.76
C TYR A 528 1.50 -17.75 14.38
N LEU A 529 1.04 -16.51 14.19
CA LEU A 529 0.49 -16.06 12.91
C LEU A 529 1.52 -16.17 11.77
N LEU A 530 2.76 -15.74 12.02
CA LEU A 530 3.84 -15.89 11.05
C LEU A 530 4.03 -17.36 10.65
N ALA A 531 4.04 -18.29 11.60
CA ALA A 531 4.25 -19.69 11.33
C ALA A 531 3.08 -20.36 10.56
N VAL A 532 1.84 -20.03 10.92
CA VAL A 532 0.64 -20.60 10.30
C VAL A 532 0.40 -20.02 8.90
N HIS A 533 0.54 -18.71 8.73
CA HIS A 533 0.19 -18.00 7.50
C HIS A 533 1.39 -17.64 6.61
N SER A 534 2.59 -18.18 6.88
CA SER A 534 3.73 -18.11 5.95
C SER A 534 4.01 -19.44 5.27
N ARG A 535 4.68 -19.36 4.12
CA ARG A 535 5.36 -20.47 3.48
C ARG A 535 6.87 -20.24 3.50
N LYS A 536 7.64 -21.14 4.11
CA LYS A 536 9.13 -21.04 4.20
C LYS A 536 9.62 -19.70 4.77
N GLY A 537 8.84 -19.08 5.66
CA GLY A 537 9.15 -17.78 6.28
C GLY A 537 8.68 -16.56 5.49
N PHE A 538 8.07 -16.73 4.31
CA PHE A 538 7.50 -15.64 3.52
C PHE A 538 6.01 -15.47 3.82
N PHE A 539 5.66 -14.32 4.38
CA PHE A 539 4.32 -14.00 4.84
C PHE A 539 3.53 -13.28 3.74
N ALA A 540 2.89 -14.07 2.88
CA ALA A 540 2.07 -13.60 1.76
C ALA A 540 0.72 -14.32 1.81
N GLY A 541 -0.27 -13.67 2.42
CA GLY A 541 -1.60 -14.22 2.64
C GLY A 541 -2.71 -13.18 2.54
N SER A 542 -3.95 -13.61 2.77
CA SER A 542 -5.11 -12.74 2.87
C SER A 542 -4.89 -11.75 4.00
N SER A 543 -5.25 -10.49 3.79
CA SER A 543 -4.89 -9.42 4.72
C SER A 543 -5.97 -8.34 4.81
N GLY A 544 -6.17 -7.80 6.01
CA GLY A 544 -7.04 -6.63 6.24
C GLY A 544 -6.40 -5.32 5.84
N ARG A 545 -5.08 -5.30 5.64
CA ARG A 545 -4.37 -4.14 5.11
C ARG A 545 -3.12 -4.55 4.34
N THR A 546 -3.01 -4.05 3.11
CA THR A 546 -1.80 -4.19 2.34
C THR A 546 -1.54 -2.98 1.43
N TYR A 547 -0.27 -2.76 1.08
CA TYR A 547 0.15 -1.79 0.07
C TYR A 547 0.88 -2.50 -1.05
N LEU A 548 1.13 -1.77 -2.14
CA LEU A 548 1.83 -2.30 -3.32
C LEU A 548 3.17 -2.97 -2.95
N LYS A 549 3.95 -2.34 -2.05
CA LYS A 549 5.26 -2.87 -1.64
C LYS A 549 5.12 -4.20 -0.88
N GLU A 550 4.12 -4.36 -0.02
CA GLU A 550 3.90 -5.62 0.70
C GLU A 550 3.34 -6.73 -0.18
N GLN A 551 2.42 -6.41 -1.11
CA GLN A 551 1.85 -7.40 -2.01
C GLN A 551 2.91 -7.94 -2.98
N PHE A 552 3.77 -7.05 -3.51
CA PHE A 552 4.76 -7.42 -4.52
C PHE A 552 6.04 -7.93 -3.85
N GLY A 553 6.61 -7.16 -2.92
CA GLY A 553 7.98 -7.31 -2.39
C GLY A 553 8.16 -8.27 -1.22
N ASN A 554 7.81 -9.55 -1.40
CA ASN A 554 7.87 -10.53 -0.30
C ASN A 554 9.29 -10.83 0.24
N TRP A 555 10.36 -10.59 -0.53
CA TRP A 555 11.73 -10.79 -0.05
C TRP A 555 12.15 -9.74 0.98
N SER A 556 11.72 -8.50 0.78
CA SER A 556 12.08 -7.36 1.63
C SER A 556 11.06 -7.03 2.72
N ASN A 557 9.90 -7.71 2.73
CA ASN A 557 8.89 -7.58 3.79
C ASN A 557 9.47 -7.86 5.19
N CYS A 558 9.13 -7.00 6.16
CA CYS A 558 9.66 -7.07 7.52
C CYS A 558 9.25 -8.38 8.25
N THR A 559 8.07 -8.92 7.92
CA THR A 559 7.61 -10.23 8.43
C THR A 559 8.49 -11.41 8.00
N SER A 560 9.11 -11.33 6.81
CA SER A 560 10.12 -12.31 6.37
C SER A 560 11.39 -12.22 7.22
N PHE A 561 11.78 -11.01 7.63
CA PHE A 561 12.92 -10.77 8.51
C PHE A 561 12.63 -11.27 9.94
N MET A 562 11.42 -11.03 10.45
CA MET A 562 10.96 -11.56 11.74
C MET A 562 11.02 -13.10 11.77
N SER A 563 10.52 -13.76 10.73
CA SER A 563 10.60 -15.23 10.58
C SER A 563 12.04 -15.72 10.53
N TRP A 564 12.93 -14.96 9.88
CA TRP A 564 14.34 -15.30 9.80
C TRP A 564 15.01 -15.21 11.17
N ILE A 565 14.75 -14.16 11.94
CA ILE A 565 15.26 -14.04 13.32
C ILE A 565 14.73 -15.17 14.21
N GLY A 566 13.42 -15.43 14.16
CA GLY A 566 12.77 -16.43 15.00
C GLY A 566 13.21 -17.86 14.69
N TYR A 567 13.27 -18.23 13.41
CA TYR A 567 13.33 -19.64 12.98
C TYR A 567 14.37 -19.95 11.90
N GLY A 568 15.11 -18.95 11.41
CA GLY A 568 16.10 -19.12 10.34
C GLY A 568 15.48 -19.36 8.95
N CYS A 569 14.19 -19.11 8.76
CA CYS A 569 13.48 -19.20 7.48
C CYS A 569 12.97 -17.81 7.04
N GLY A 570 12.79 -17.58 5.74
CA GLY A 570 12.62 -16.23 5.20
C GLY A 570 13.95 -15.53 4.96
N THR A 571 13.96 -14.21 4.93
CA THR A 571 15.13 -13.41 4.53
C THR A 571 15.29 -12.13 5.34
N PRO A 572 16.52 -11.67 5.61
CA PRO A 572 16.79 -10.32 6.10
C PRO A 572 16.28 -9.23 5.15
N GLY A 573 15.91 -8.09 5.73
CA GLY A 573 15.37 -6.92 5.03
C GLY A 573 16.00 -5.61 5.48
N HIS A 574 15.62 -4.50 4.84
CA HIS A 574 16.12 -3.15 5.11
C HIS A 574 15.27 -2.40 6.17
N ALA A 575 14.01 -2.76 6.34
CA ALA A 575 13.10 -2.12 7.28
C ALA A 575 13.37 -2.61 8.72
N GLY A 576 13.55 -1.67 9.66
CA GLY A 576 13.93 -1.97 11.04
C GLY A 576 12.80 -1.92 12.08
N LYS A 577 11.62 -1.39 11.73
CA LYS A 577 10.48 -1.27 12.66
C LYS A 577 10.03 -2.66 13.12
N GLY A 578 9.93 -2.86 14.44
CA GLY A 578 9.62 -4.16 15.06
C GLY A 578 10.81 -5.11 15.18
N VAL A 579 11.71 -5.11 14.19
CA VAL A 579 12.93 -5.95 14.20
C VAL A 579 13.93 -5.47 15.24
N VAL A 580 14.20 -4.17 15.32
CA VAL A 580 15.22 -3.65 16.24
C VAL A 580 14.83 -3.86 17.70
N SER A 581 13.59 -3.55 18.08
CA SER A 581 13.10 -3.82 19.44
C SER A 581 13.08 -5.31 19.77
N LEU A 582 12.71 -6.19 18.82
CA LEU A 582 12.85 -7.63 18.97
C LEU A 582 14.31 -8.03 19.25
N CYS A 583 15.26 -7.49 18.49
CA CYS A 583 16.69 -7.81 18.61
C CYS A 583 17.32 -7.33 19.93
N LEU A 584 16.78 -6.27 20.53
CA LEU A 584 17.25 -5.74 21.82
C LEU A 584 16.64 -6.43 23.05
N SER A 585 15.67 -7.33 22.84
CA SER A 585 15.08 -8.14 23.91
C SER A 585 15.77 -9.50 24.06
N ASP A 586 15.57 -10.15 25.20
CA ASP A 586 15.91 -11.56 25.43
C ASP A 586 14.82 -12.54 24.94
N TYR A 587 13.78 -12.05 24.25
CA TYR A 587 12.67 -12.87 23.78
C TYR A 587 13.11 -13.94 22.78
N GLU A 588 12.71 -15.19 23.00
CA GLU A 588 12.76 -16.25 22.00
C GLU A 588 11.34 -16.76 21.70
N PRO A 589 10.96 -16.89 20.42
CA PRO A 589 9.63 -17.39 20.08
C PRO A 589 9.52 -18.90 20.37
N PRO A 590 8.30 -19.43 20.61
CA PRO A 590 8.10 -20.86 20.85
C PRO A 590 8.67 -21.73 19.74
N ARG A 591 9.49 -22.72 20.10
CA ARG A 591 10.22 -23.57 19.13
C ARG A 591 9.28 -24.42 18.28
N ASP A 592 8.19 -24.90 18.85
CA ASP A 592 7.26 -25.84 18.19
C ASP A 592 6.55 -25.23 16.98
N TYR A 593 6.44 -23.89 16.90
CA TYR A 593 5.87 -23.22 15.74
C TYR A 593 6.73 -23.39 14.47
N ALA A 594 8.01 -23.76 14.59
CA ALA A 594 8.87 -24.06 13.45
C ALA A 594 8.25 -25.13 12.52
N ALA A 595 7.51 -26.08 13.09
CA ALA A 595 6.83 -27.15 12.36
C ALA A 595 5.75 -26.63 11.40
N TYR A 596 5.19 -25.43 11.64
CA TYR A 596 4.13 -24.89 10.80
C TYR A 596 4.67 -24.17 9.57
N PHE A 597 5.93 -23.70 9.55
CA PHE A 597 6.47 -22.99 8.37
C PHE A 597 6.66 -23.90 7.14
N ASN A 598 6.96 -25.17 7.38
CA ASN A 598 7.28 -26.16 6.36
C ASN A 598 6.39 -27.39 6.57
N VAL A 599 5.32 -27.49 5.78
CA VAL A 599 4.51 -28.71 5.71
C VAL A 599 5.27 -29.72 4.85
N GLU A 600 5.53 -30.90 5.40
CA GLU A 600 6.24 -31.98 4.69
C GLU A 600 5.44 -32.50 3.48
N PRO A 601 6.10 -33.01 2.43
CA PRO A 601 5.41 -33.70 1.34
C PRO A 601 4.49 -34.81 1.86
N GLY A 602 3.27 -34.88 1.33
CA GLY A 602 2.23 -35.82 1.78
C GLY A 602 1.41 -35.34 2.99
N PHE A 603 1.74 -34.20 3.59
CA PHE A 603 0.96 -33.57 4.67
C PHE A 603 0.21 -32.33 4.16
N GLU A 604 -0.83 -31.94 4.91
CA GLU A 604 -1.57 -30.70 4.74
C GLU A 604 -1.78 -29.99 6.08
N LEU A 605 -1.80 -28.66 6.04
CA LEU A 605 -2.20 -27.82 7.17
C LEU A 605 -3.47 -27.05 6.79
N VAL A 606 -4.51 -27.19 7.61
CA VAL A 606 -5.75 -26.40 7.55
C VAL A 606 -5.85 -25.57 8.83
N CYS A 607 -6.10 -24.27 8.71
CA CYS A 607 -6.44 -23.42 9.85
C CYS A 607 -7.70 -22.62 9.55
N ARG A 608 -8.64 -22.60 10.50
CA ARG A 608 -9.84 -21.76 10.48
C ARG A 608 -9.86 -20.92 11.73
N SER A 609 -9.87 -19.60 11.59
CA SER A 609 -9.78 -18.67 12.72
C SER A 609 -10.69 -17.47 12.51
N THR A 610 -11.10 -16.82 13.61
CA THR A 610 -11.95 -15.63 13.56
C THR A 610 -11.23 -14.45 14.21
N HIS A 611 -11.10 -13.33 13.49
CA HIS A 611 -10.22 -12.22 13.85
C HIS A 611 -10.92 -10.85 13.83
N GLY A 612 -10.28 -9.91 14.53
CA GLY A 612 -10.43 -8.48 14.45
C GLY A 612 -11.64 -7.90 15.16
N TYR A 613 -11.75 -6.56 15.14
CA TYR A 613 -12.75 -5.80 15.87
C TYR A 613 -14.17 -6.41 15.78
N GLN A 614 -14.69 -6.85 16.91
CA GLN A 614 -15.97 -7.57 17.03
C GLN A 614 -16.08 -8.85 16.18
N LYS A 615 -14.96 -9.56 16.00
CA LYS A 615 -14.88 -10.85 15.29
C LYS A 615 -15.43 -10.78 13.86
N HIS A 616 -15.07 -9.71 13.15
CA HIS A 616 -15.67 -9.35 11.87
C HIS A 616 -15.18 -10.13 10.64
N VAL A 617 -14.15 -10.98 10.78
CA VAL A 617 -13.59 -11.74 9.66
C VAL A 617 -13.31 -13.18 10.06
N ASP A 618 -13.71 -14.10 9.19
CA ASP A 618 -13.35 -15.51 9.27
C ASP A 618 -12.28 -15.82 8.22
N LEU A 619 -11.19 -16.45 8.66
CA LEU A 619 -10.04 -16.76 7.83
C LEU A 619 -9.96 -18.26 7.59
N TYR A 620 -9.63 -18.64 6.36
CA TYR A 620 -9.32 -20.01 5.99
C TYR A 620 -7.91 -20.08 5.40
N THR A 621 -7.06 -20.93 5.97
CA THR A 621 -5.70 -21.18 5.50
C THR A 621 -5.55 -22.65 5.11
N TYR A 622 -5.03 -22.89 3.91
CA TYR A 622 -4.63 -24.21 3.44
C TYR A 622 -3.19 -24.17 2.96
N LYS A 623 -2.35 -25.04 3.50
CA LYS A 623 -0.93 -25.09 3.18
C LYS A 623 -0.47 -26.51 2.93
N THR A 624 0.39 -26.64 1.93
CA THR A 624 1.08 -27.88 1.56
C THR A 624 2.57 -27.60 1.43
N SER A 625 3.36 -28.62 1.08
CA SER A 625 4.78 -28.43 0.75
C SER A 625 5.01 -27.50 -0.44
N GLY A 626 4.04 -27.40 -1.36
CA GLY A 626 4.16 -26.69 -2.64
C GLY A 626 3.59 -25.29 -2.62
N TYR A 627 2.49 -25.06 -1.88
CA TYR A 627 1.77 -23.79 -1.93
C TYR A 627 1.02 -23.47 -0.62
N LEU A 628 0.64 -22.20 -0.48
CA LEU A 628 -0.20 -21.65 0.58
C LEU A 628 -1.37 -20.91 -0.08
N MET A 629 -2.61 -21.26 0.26
CA MET A 629 -3.82 -20.53 -0.13
C MET A 629 -4.53 -20.02 1.12
N THR A 630 -4.84 -18.73 1.15
CA THR A 630 -5.52 -18.10 2.28
C THR A 630 -6.65 -17.21 1.80
N SER A 631 -7.74 -17.17 2.56
CA SER A 631 -8.89 -16.32 2.26
C SER A 631 -9.56 -15.72 3.49
N ALA A 632 -10.17 -14.55 3.28
CA ALA A 632 -11.15 -13.95 4.17
C ALA A 632 -12.56 -14.31 3.67
N ALA A 633 -13.19 -15.29 4.32
CA ALA A 633 -14.46 -15.83 3.88
C ALA A 633 -15.60 -14.85 4.12
N ASP A 634 -16.45 -14.62 3.10
CA ASP A 634 -17.65 -13.79 3.17
C ASP A 634 -17.43 -12.38 3.78
N PHE A 635 -16.22 -11.82 3.63
CA PHE A 635 -15.86 -10.51 4.19
C PHE A 635 -16.56 -9.37 3.44
N ARG A 636 -17.71 -8.92 3.97
CA ARG A 636 -18.46 -7.73 3.53
C ARG A 636 -18.70 -7.65 2.01
N PRO A 637 -19.26 -8.70 1.37
CA PRO A 637 -19.42 -8.75 -0.07
C PRO A 637 -20.26 -7.59 -0.63
N GLY A 638 -19.82 -7.00 -1.74
CA GLY A 638 -20.49 -5.92 -2.47
C GLY A 638 -20.38 -4.54 -1.80
N LYS A 639 -19.68 -4.43 -0.66
CA LYS A 639 -19.42 -3.13 -0.04
C LYS A 639 -18.19 -2.46 -0.67
N PRO A 640 -18.09 -1.12 -0.62
CA PRO A 640 -16.83 -0.45 -0.89
C PRO A 640 -15.73 -1.02 0.02
N GLY A 641 -14.60 -1.36 -0.57
CA GLY A 641 -13.41 -1.78 0.18
C GLY A 641 -12.44 -0.62 0.38
N TYR A 642 -11.26 -0.97 0.87
CA TYR A 642 -10.19 -0.05 1.17
C TYR A 642 -8.82 -0.63 0.80
N GLN A 643 -8.18 -1.44 1.64
CA GLN A 643 -6.85 -1.99 1.36
C GLN A 643 -6.77 -3.49 1.69
N GLU A 644 -7.92 -4.15 1.70
CA GLU A 644 -8.05 -5.57 2.01
C GLU A 644 -7.66 -6.42 0.79
N ASN A 645 -7.00 -7.55 1.06
CA ASN A 645 -6.69 -8.61 0.12
C ASN A 645 -7.41 -9.90 0.54
N PRO A 646 -8.63 -10.16 0.06
CA PRO A 646 -9.44 -11.28 0.56
C PRO A 646 -9.00 -12.68 0.10
N LEU A 647 -8.23 -12.82 -0.99
CA LEU A 647 -7.74 -14.11 -1.48
C LEU A 647 -6.28 -13.99 -1.93
N GLN A 648 -5.43 -14.90 -1.45
CA GLN A 648 -4.04 -15.00 -1.86
C GLN A 648 -3.63 -16.47 -2.07
N LEU A 649 -2.91 -16.74 -3.16
CA LEU A 649 -2.24 -18.02 -3.42
C LEU A 649 -0.74 -17.79 -3.67
N THR A 650 0.10 -18.46 -2.88
CA THR A 650 1.54 -18.23 -2.83
C THR A 650 2.30 -19.55 -3.05
N PHE A 651 3.18 -19.59 -4.06
CA PHE A 651 4.08 -20.72 -4.35
C PHE A 651 5.51 -20.40 -3.91
N THR A 652 6.01 -19.21 -4.24
CA THR A 652 7.31 -18.68 -3.82
C THR A 652 7.12 -17.20 -3.46
N PRO A 653 8.16 -16.48 -3.01
CA PRO A 653 8.05 -15.04 -2.75
C PRO A 653 7.62 -14.23 -3.97
N THR A 654 7.96 -14.69 -5.18
CA THR A 654 7.69 -13.97 -6.44
C THR A 654 6.61 -14.63 -7.29
N ALA A 655 6.47 -15.96 -7.22
CA ALA A 655 5.40 -16.72 -7.87
C ALA A 655 4.18 -16.82 -6.95
N GLN A 656 3.23 -15.90 -7.16
CA GLN A 656 2.01 -15.76 -6.38
C GLN A 656 0.90 -15.18 -7.24
N LEU A 657 -0.35 -15.27 -6.76
CA LEU A 657 -1.50 -14.65 -7.40
C LEU A 657 -2.56 -14.19 -6.39
N TRP A 658 -3.31 -13.18 -6.80
CA TRP A 658 -4.52 -12.72 -6.15
C TRP A 658 -5.45 -12.06 -7.18
N ILE A 659 -6.70 -11.86 -6.79
CA ILE A 659 -7.75 -11.27 -7.63
C ILE A 659 -8.28 -10.04 -6.90
N SER A 660 -8.43 -8.93 -7.62
CA SER A 660 -8.94 -7.68 -7.08
C SER A 660 -9.87 -6.95 -8.07
N HIS A 661 -10.71 -6.07 -7.52
CA HIS A 661 -11.36 -5.00 -8.30
C HIS A 661 -10.59 -3.70 -8.04
N PRO A 662 -9.93 -3.09 -9.03
CA PRO A 662 -9.17 -1.85 -8.83
C PRO A 662 -10.04 -0.73 -8.24
N GLY A 663 -9.50 0.02 -7.26
CA GLY A 663 -10.17 1.22 -6.72
C GLY A 663 -10.12 2.41 -7.68
N GLU A 664 -9.12 2.43 -8.55
CA GLU A 664 -8.88 3.48 -9.54
C GLU A 664 -8.25 2.89 -10.81
N ARG A 665 -8.23 3.68 -11.89
CA ARG A 665 -7.58 3.28 -13.16
C ARG A 665 -6.08 3.57 -13.20
N ALA A 666 -5.60 4.49 -12.36
CA ALA A 666 -4.20 4.87 -12.30
C ALA A 666 -3.36 3.74 -11.69
N LEU A 667 -2.47 3.14 -12.48
CA LEU A 667 -1.71 1.95 -12.10
C LEU A 667 -0.90 2.10 -10.79
N TYR A 668 -0.31 3.28 -10.60
CA TYR A 668 0.46 3.64 -9.41
C TYR A 668 -0.14 4.87 -8.74
N GLY A 669 -1.47 4.97 -8.77
CA GLY A 669 -2.19 6.05 -8.11
C GLY A 669 -2.07 5.99 -6.58
N LYS A 670 -2.57 7.03 -5.94
CA LYS A 670 -2.52 7.22 -4.48
C LYS A 670 -3.84 6.86 -3.81
N GLY A 671 -4.80 6.33 -4.56
CA GLY A 671 -6.09 5.90 -4.05
C GLY A 671 -5.97 4.84 -2.96
N ARG A 672 -6.97 4.79 -2.08
CA ARG A 672 -7.11 3.75 -1.06
C ARG A 672 -8.58 3.32 -1.08
N PRO A 673 -8.96 2.32 -1.90
CA PRO A 673 -8.10 1.39 -2.67
C PRO A 673 -7.40 2.01 -3.87
N SER A 674 -6.22 1.47 -4.20
CA SER A 674 -5.49 1.81 -5.45
C SER A 674 -5.79 0.79 -6.54
N TYR A 675 -5.02 0.82 -7.64
CA TYR A 675 -5.12 -0.17 -8.71
C TYR A 675 -4.88 -1.61 -8.23
N TRP A 676 -3.86 -1.82 -7.39
CA TRP A 676 -3.47 -3.14 -6.88
C TRP A 676 -3.74 -3.33 -5.38
N ALA A 677 -3.58 -2.27 -4.58
CA ALA A 677 -3.71 -2.36 -3.14
C ALA A 677 -5.17 -2.16 -2.73
N GLY A 678 -5.84 -3.26 -2.38
CA GLY A 678 -7.22 -3.25 -1.92
C GLY A 678 -8.24 -3.65 -2.99
N ASN A 679 -9.51 -3.33 -2.71
CA ASN A 679 -10.62 -3.63 -3.61
C ASN A 679 -11.60 -2.45 -3.64
N GLY A 680 -11.87 -1.86 -4.80
CA GLY A 680 -12.92 -0.84 -4.99
C GLY A 680 -14.31 -1.35 -4.61
N THR A 681 -14.56 -2.64 -4.81
CA THR A 681 -15.74 -3.35 -4.32
C THR A 681 -15.28 -4.69 -3.79
N LEU A 682 -15.60 -4.99 -2.53
CA LEU A 682 -15.19 -6.23 -1.89
C LEU A 682 -15.90 -7.43 -2.55
N PRO A 683 -15.17 -8.47 -2.94
CA PRO A 683 -15.76 -9.69 -3.45
C PRO A 683 -16.41 -10.52 -2.35
N ARG A 684 -17.22 -11.50 -2.75
CA ARG A 684 -17.51 -12.66 -1.91
C ARG A 684 -16.47 -13.74 -2.19
N VAL A 685 -15.72 -14.16 -1.17
CA VAL A 685 -14.71 -15.23 -1.27
C VAL A 685 -15.14 -16.43 -0.43
N ASN A 686 -15.01 -17.63 -1.00
CA ASN A 686 -15.09 -18.89 -0.25
C ASN A 686 -13.95 -19.81 -0.66
N GLN A 687 -13.47 -20.64 0.27
CA GLN A 687 -12.38 -21.57 0.04
C GLN A 687 -12.69 -22.95 0.63
N TYR A 688 -12.25 -24.00 -0.07
CA TYR A 688 -12.11 -25.34 0.48
C TYR A 688 -10.79 -25.93 0.02
N LYS A 689 -9.87 -26.14 0.98
CA LYS A 689 -8.49 -26.59 0.68
C LYS A 689 -7.85 -25.74 -0.43
N GLY A 690 -7.39 -26.37 -1.51
CA GLY A 690 -6.79 -25.71 -2.68
C GLY A 690 -7.79 -25.12 -3.68
N PHE A 691 -9.09 -25.08 -3.38
CA PHE A 691 -10.12 -24.48 -4.23
C PHE A 691 -10.68 -23.20 -3.62
N ALA A 692 -10.90 -22.17 -4.44
CA ALA A 692 -11.59 -20.95 -4.04
C ALA A 692 -12.51 -20.39 -5.13
N THR A 693 -13.59 -19.73 -4.72
CA THR A 693 -14.48 -18.96 -5.59
C THR A 693 -14.44 -17.49 -5.20
N VAL A 694 -14.39 -16.59 -6.18
CA VAL A 694 -14.46 -15.13 -5.97
C VAL A 694 -15.56 -14.56 -6.84
N PHE A 695 -16.56 -13.93 -6.23
CA PHE A 695 -17.66 -13.29 -6.93
C PHE A 695 -17.54 -11.78 -6.81
N TYR A 696 -17.75 -11.05 -7.90
CA TYR A 696 -17.84 -9.59 -7.93
C TYR A 696 -19.20 -9.14 -8.44
N ASP A 697 -19.78 -8.15 -7.75
CA ASP A 697 -20.98 -7.43 -8.15
C ASP A 697 -20.71 -5.92 -8.03
N ILE A 698 -20.15 -5.34 -9.09
CA ILE A 698 -19.64 -3.97 -9.10
C ILE A 698 -20.76 -3.00 -9.46
N ALA A 699 -20.94 -1.97 -8.63
CA ALA A 699 -21.93 -0.92 -8.84
C ALA A 699 -21.70 -0.18 -10.18
N PRO A 700 -22.75 0.15 -10.97
CA PRO A 700 -22.61 0.85 -12.25
C PRO A 700 -21.87 2.19 -12.19
N GLU A 701 -21.91 2.86 -11.05
CA GLU A 701 -21.33 4.19 -10.80
C GLU A 701 -19.81 4.12 -10.59
N HIS A 702 -19.28 2.93 -10.28
CA HIS A 702 -17.83 2.76 -10.10
C HIS A 702 -17.09 2.98 -11.43
N PRO A 703 -16.01 3.79 -11.47
CA PRO A 703 -15.32 4.18 -12.71
C PRO A 703 -14.51 3.05 -13.36
N VAL A 704 -14.23 2.00 -12.58
CA VAL A 704 -13.60 0.76 -13.04
C VAL A 704 -14.70 -0.28 -13.23
N ASP A 705 -14.71 -0.90 -14.40
CA ASP A 705 -15.74 -1.82 -14.90
C ASP A 705 -15.17 -3.22 -15.20
N PHE A 706 -14.02 -3.54 -14.62
CA PHE A 706 -13.33 -4.80 -14.79
C PHE A 706 -12.73 -5.27 -13.47
N THR A 707 -12.44 -6.56 -13.37
CA THR A 707 -11.61 -7.13 -12.31
C THR A 707 -10.34 -7.69 -12.93
N HIS A 708 -9.32 -7.95 -12.12
CA HIS A 708 -8.04 -8.44 -12.64
C HIS A 708 -7.39 -9.47 -11.75
N LEU A 709 -6.44 -10.18 -12.34
CA LEU A 709 -5.60 -11.20 -11.72
C LEU A 709 -4.16 -10.74 -11.82
N TYR A 710 -3.47 -10.61 -10.68
CA TYR A 710 -2.02 -10.58 -10.66
C TYR A 710 -1.52 -12.02 -10.79
N LEU A 711 -0.79 -12.31 -11.85
CA LEU A 711 -0.09 -13.58 -12.07
C LEU A 711 1.15 -13.26 -12.93
N PRO A 712 2.32 -13.01 -12.31
CA PRO A 712 3.55 -12.65 -12.98
C PRO A 712 4.11 -13.83 -13.73
N THR A 713 3.71 -13.97 -14.99
CA THR A 713 4.03 -15.14 -15.84
C THR A 713 5.53 -15.40 -15.99
N MET A 714 6.38 -14.37 -15.83
CA MET A 714 7.84 -14.49 -15.83
C MET A 714 8.43 -15.11 -14.56
N GLU A 715 7.66 -15.18 -13.48
CA GLU A 715 8.08 -15.75 -12.19
C GLU A 715 7.64 -17.21 -12.02
N PHE A 716 6.82 -17.74 -12.94
CA PHE A 716 6.43 -19.14 -12.98
C PHE A 716 7.25 -19.92 -14.00
N TYR A 717 7.57 -21.18 -13.70
CA TYR A 717 8.25 -22.08 -14.64
C TYR A 717 7.48 -22.26 -15.96
N LEU A 718 6.16 -22.48 -15.89
CA LEU A 718 5.29 -22.57 -17.06
C LEU A 718 3.99 -21.80 -16.83
N CYS A 719 3.52 -21.12 -17.88
CA CYS A 719 2.18 -20.54 -17.94
C CYS A 719 1.51 -20.88 -19.28
N ARG A 720 0.22 -21.17 -19.25
CA ARG A 720 -0.62 -21.52 -20.41
C ARG A 720 -1.99 -20.88 -20.29
N VAL A 721 -2.46 -20.28 -21.38
CA VAL A 721 -3.81 -19.73 -21.48
C VAL A 721 -4.61 -20.61 -22.44
N GLN A 722 -5.76 -21.10 -22.01
CA GLN A 722 -6.65 -21.95 -22.81
C GLN A 722 -8.10 -21.53 -22.59
N GLY A 723 -8.65 -20.77 -23.55
CA GLY A 723 -9.99 -20.18 -23.43
C GLY A 723 -10.08 -19.28 -22.19
N PRO A 724 -11.06 -19.49 -21.29
CA PRO A 724 -11.24 -18.68 -20.08
C PRO A 724 -10.30 -19.08 -18.93
N TRP A 725 -9.39 -20.05 -19.15
CA TRP A 725 -8.48 -20.55 -18.13
C TRP A 725 -7.06 -20.03 -18.32
N VAL A 726 -6.41 -19.71 -17.19
CA VAL A 726 -4.97 -19.51 -17.06
C VAL A 726 -4.43 -20.59 -16.14
N PHE A 727 -3.43 -21.33 -16.61
CA PHE A 727 -2.75 -22.38 -15.88
C PHE A 727 -1.30 -21.98 -15.64
N ALA A 728 -0.78 -22.23 -14.45
CA ALA A 728 0.64 -22.06 -14.16
C ALA A 728 1.20 -23.22 -13.33
N GLN A 729 2.51 -23.45 -13.47
CA GLN A 729 3.28 -24.41 -12.69
C GLN A 729 4.46 -23.70 -12.05
N GLU A 730 4.70 -24.01 -10.78
CA GLU A 730 5.93 -23.67 -10.06
C GLU A 730 6.36 -24.83 -9.18
N GLY A 731 7.55 -25.38 -9.45
CA GLY A 731 8.00 -26.64 -8.86
C GLY A 731 6.99 -27.77 -9.07
N ASP A 732 6.64 -28.45 -7.98
CA ASP A 732 5.70 -29.59 -7.95
C ASP A 732 4.24 -29.16 -7.73
N ALA A 733 3.94 -27.87 -7.90
CA ALA A 733 2.61 -27.32 -7.65
C ALA A 733 2.06 -26.60 -8.90
N TYR A 734 0.74 -26.65 -9.03
CA TYR A 734 0.00 -26.14 -10.18
C TYR A 734 -1.10 -25.20 -9.71
N CYS A 735 -1.50 -24.24 -10.55
CA CYS A 735 -2.77 -23.55 -10.43
C CYS A 735 -3.53 -23.47 -11.74
N ALA A 736 -4.86 -23.43 -11.62
CA ALA A 736 -5.80 -23.08 -12.65
C ALA A 736 -6.65 -21.92 -12.14
N VAL A 737 -6.77 -20.86 -12.96
CA VAL A 737 -7.64 -19.72 -12.69
C VAL A 737 -8.63 -19.58 -13.85
N TYR A 738 -9.92 -19.58 -13.53
CA TYR A 738 -11.01 -19.34 -14.48
C TYR A 738 -11.68 -18.01 -14.19
N CYS A 739 -12.15 -17.33 -15.23
CA CYS A 739 -13.10 -16.22 -15.09
C CYS A 739 -14.24 -16.34 -16.10
N SER A 740 -15.48 -16.12 -15.64
CA SER A 740 -16.69 -16.14 -16.47
C SER A 740 -16.70 -15.10 -17.60
N ALA A 741 -15.93 -14.02 -17.45
CA ALA A 741 -15.80 -12.96 -18.46
C ALA A 741 -14.62 -13.17 -19.43
N GLY A 742 -13.85 -14.25 -19.25
CA GLY A 742 -12.59 -14.46 -19.97
C GLY A 742 -11.44 -13.62 -19.39
N LEU A 743 -10.22 -13.91 -19.86
CA LEU A 743 -8.99 -13.31 -19.34
C LEU A 743 -8.10 -12.80 -20.47
N THR A 744 -7.78 -11.50 -20.42
CA THR A 744 -6.87 -10.86 -21.37
C THR A 744 -5.53 -10.57 -20.72
N ALA A 745 -4.50 -11.31 -21.14
CA ALA A 745 -3.13 -11.10 -20.70
C ALA A 745 -2.63 -9.72 -21.16
N GLN A 746 -2.13 -8.91 -20.23
CA GLN A 746 -1.52 -7.64 -20.55
C GLN A 746 -0.14 -7.85 -21.17
N ARG A 747 0.12 -7.20 -22.31
CA ARG A 747 1.37 -7.33 -23.08
C ARG A 747 2.09 -5.99 -23.29
N PHE A 748 1.54 -4.92 -22.75
CA PHE A 748 2.02 -3.56 -22.93
C PHE A 748 2.06 -2.81 -21.59
N GLY A 749 3.05 -1.94 -21.44
CA GLY A 749 3.24 -1.11 -20.24
C GLY A 749 3.74 -1.87 -19.00
N PRO A 750 3.69 -1.27 -17.81
CA PRO A 750 4.35 -1.82 -16.62
C PRO A 750 3.78 -3.14 -16.14
N ASN A 751 2.50 -3.41 -16.44
CA ASN A 751 1.84 -4.66 -16.11
C ASN A 751 1.99 -5.75 -17.18
N ALA A 752 2.75 -5.50 -18.26
CA ALA A 752 3.01 -6.51 -19.27
C ALA A 752 3.56 -7.80 -18.62
N GLU A 753 2.99 -8.95 -18.94
CA GLU A 753 3.35 -10.26 -18.37
C GLU A 753 3.08 -10.42 -16.85
N ARG A 754 2.44 -9.44 -16.19
CA ARG A 754 2.03 -9.48 -14.76
C ARG A 754 0.54 -9.65 -14.52
N GLU A 755 -0.28 -9.19 -15.46
CA GLU A 755 -1.69 -8.98 -15.24
C GLU A 755 -2.56 -9.69 -16.30
N PHE A 756 -3.71 -10.17 -15.85
CA PHE A 756 -4.82 -10.54 -16.70
C PHE A 756 -6.05 -9.71 -16.32
N ILE A 757 -6.70 -9.08 -17.31
CA ILE A 757 -7.92 -8.30 -17.12
C ILE A 757 -9.14 -9.14 -17.51
N ALA A 758 -10.15 -9.15 -16.65
CA ALA A 758 -11.47 -9.72 -16.90
C ALA A 758 -12.51 -8.59 -16.97
N PRO A 759 -13.06 -8.27 -18.16
CA PRO A 759 -13.99 -7.17 -18.34
C PRO A 759 -15.35 -7.47 -17.70
N GLY A 760 -16.08 -6.44 -17.31
CA GLY A 760 -17.44 -6.57 -16.82
C GLY A 760 -17.57 -6.38 -15.31
N ARG A 761 -18.78 -5.99 -14.92
CA ARG A 761 -19.12 -5.64 -13.53
C ARG A 761 -19.57 -6.84 -12.69
N ARG A 762 -19.92 -7.95 -13.34
CA ARG A 762 -20.41 -9.17 -12.69
C ARG A 762 -19.58 -10.35 -13.18
N CYS A 763 -18.69 -10.83 -12.31
CA CYS A 763 -17.69 -11.82 -12.66
C CYS A 763 -17.65 -12.94 -11.61
N VAL A 764 -17.56 -14.18 -12.09
CA VAL A 764 -17.32 -15.36 -11.27
C VAL A 764 -15.92 -15.87 -11.59
N TRP A 765 -15.09 -15.95 -10.57
CA TRP A 765 -13.75 -16.48 -10.64
C TRP A 765 -13.64 -17.79 -9.87
N LEU A 766 -12.83 -18.71 -10.39
CA LEU A 766 -12.46 -19.95 -9.71
C LEU A 766 -10.95 -20.06 -9.67
N VAL A 767 -10.40 -20.47 -8.54
CA VAL A 767 -8.98 -20.79 -8.36
C VAL A 767 -8.88 -22.21 -7.86
N ARG A 768 -8.08 -23.03 -8.54
CA ARG A 768 -7.71 -24.38 -8.09
C ARG A 768 -6.20 -24.52 -8.08
N ALA A 769 -5.61 -24.64 -6.89
CA ALA A 769 -4.22 -24.99 -6.69
C ALA A 769 -4.11 -26.48 -6.39
N ALA A 770 -3.13 -27.18 -6.96
CA ALA A 770 -2.90 -28.60 -6.74
C ALA A 770 -1.40 -28.93 -6.73
N GLN A 771 -1.06 -30.19 -6.48
CA GLN A 771 0.32 -30.68 -6.50
C GLN A 771 0.45 -32.01 -7.25
N THR A 772 1.69 -32.45 -7.41
CA THR A 772 2.06 -33.74 -8.01
C THR A 772 1.41 -34.97 -7.36
N ASP A 773 1.02 -34.88 -6.09
CA ASP A 773 0.32 -35.95 -5.37
C ASP A 773 -1.18 -36.05 -5.71
N GLU A 774 -1.79 -34.95 -6.15
CA GLU A 774 -3.16 -34.91 -6.70
C GLU A 774 -3.18 -35.18 -8.21
N PHE A 775 -2.20 -34.62 -8.95
CA PHE A 775 -2.10 -34.78 -10.41
C PHE A 775 -0.65 -35.06 -10.82
N PRO A 776 -0.36 -36.17 -11.52
CA PRO A 776 1.02 -36.61 -11.74
C PRO A 776 1.87 -35.68 -12.64
N SER A 777 1.24 -34.75 -13.38
CA SER A 777 1.94 -33.75 -14.19
C SER A 777 1.08 -32.52 -14.44
N PHE A 778 1.71 -31.41 -14.84
CA PHE A 778 1.00 -30.20 -15.25
C PHE A 778 0.05 -30.44 -16.43
N ALA A 779 0.42 -31.30 -17.39
CA ALA A 779 -0.45 -31.66 -18.50
C ALA A 779 -1.68 -32.47 -18.05
N ALA A 780 -1.50 -33.39 -17.08
CA ALA A 780 -2.60 -34.14 -16.49
C ALA A 780 -3.56 -33.21 -15.73
N PHE A 781 -3.02 -32.25 -14.98
CA PHE A 781 -3.80 -31.22 -14.30
C PHE A 781 -4.63 -30.38 -15.27
N ILE A 782 -4.02 -29.84 -16.33
CA ILE A 782 -4.74 -29.07 -17.38
C ILE A 782 -5.87 -29.91 -17.99
N THR A 783 -5.55 -31.16 -18.38
CA THR A 783 -6.52 -32.07 -19.00
C THR A 783 -7.71 -32.31 -18.07
N ALA A 784 -7.45 -32.54 -16.79
CA ALA A 784 -8.49 -32.78 -15.80
C ALA A 784 -9.37 -31.54 -15.55
N MET A 785 -8.78 -30.34 -15.44
CA MET A 785 -9.54 -29.10 -15.25
C MET A 785 -10.40 -28.75 -16.46
N LEU A 786 -9.93 -29.01 -17.69
CA LEU A 786 -10.72 -28.78 -18.90
C LEU A 786 -11.83 -29.81 -19.11
N ALA A 787 -11.63 -31.04 -18.64
CA ALA A 787 -12.62 -32.11 -18.73
C ALA A 787 -13.70 -32.02 -17.63
N ALA A 788 -13.38 -31.40 -16.50
CA ALA A 788 -14.26 -31.26 -15.36
C ALA A 788 -15.52 -30.43 -15.70
N PRO A 789 -16.74 -30.95 -15.43
CA PRO A 789 -17.97 -30.19 -15.57
C PRO A 789 -17.95 -28.87 -14.80
N LEU A 790 -18.16 -27.76 -15.53
CA LEU A 790 -18.24 -26.42 -14.97
C LEU A 790 -19.49 -25.71 -15.50
N GLU A 791 -20.41 -25.39 -14.59
CA GLU A 791 -21.60 -24.58 -14.85
C GLU A 791 -21.44 -23.24 -14.14
N VAL A 792 -21.53 -22.13 -14.89
CA VAL A 792 -21.42 -20.78 -14.33
C VAL A 792 -22.54 -19.90 -14.84
N ASP A 793 -23.23 -19.23 -13.91
CA ASP A 793 -24.20 -18.19 -14.19
C ASP A 793 -23.68 -16.86 -13.64
N ALA A 794 -23.08 -16.05 -14.51
CA ALA A 794 -22.54 -14.74 -14.13
C ALA A 794 -23.64 -13.73 -13.74
N GLN A 795 -24.88 -13.92 -14.21
CA GLN A 795 -26.01 -13.04 -13.86
C GLN A 795 -26.62 -13.40 -12.51
N ARG A 796 -26.57 -14.67 -12.10
CA ARG A 796 -26.94 -15.08 -10.74
C ARG A 796 -25.75 -15.10 -9.80
N LEU A 797 -24.53 -14.87 -10.31
CA LEU A 797 -23.28 -15.01 -9.60
C LEU A 797 -23.22 -16.36 -8.88
N ALA A 798 -23.39 -17.44 -9.64
CA ALA A 798 -23.41 -18.81 -9.13
C ALA A 798 -22.51 -19.72 -9.97
N CYS A 799 -21.94 -20.74 -9.33
CA CYS A 799 -21.16 -21.76 -10.01
C CYS A 799 -21.35 -23.14 -9.39
N ARG A 800 -21.24 -24.15 -10.25
CA ARG A 800 -21.08 -25.55 -9.89
C ARG A 800 -19.87 -26.10 -10.63
N PHE A 801 -18.92 -26.65 -9.89
CA PHE A 801 -17.70 -27.24 -10.43
C PHE A 801 -17.55 -28.67 -9.88
N GLU A 802 -17.36 -29.65 -10.76
CA GLU A 802 -17.05 -31.02 -10.37
C GLU A 802 -15.52 -31.22 -10.37
N ASP A 803 -14.88 -30.91 -9.23
CA ASP A 803 -13.43 -31.08 -9.09
C ASP A 803 -13.07 -32.57 -9.07
N PRO A 804 -12.06 -33.01 -9.85
CA PRO A 804 -11.66 -34.43 -9.91
C PRO A 804 -11.21 -35.04 -8.57
N VAL A 805 -10.84 -34.21 -7.58
CA VAL A 805 -10.35 -34.66 -6.27
C VAL A 805 -11.35 -34.33 -5.15
N TYR A 806 -11.94 -33.14 -5.17
CA TYR A 806 -12.85 -32.68 -4.10
C TYR A 806 -14.32 -33.03 -4.36
N GLY A 807 -14.67 -33.45 -5.58
CA GLY A 807 -16.04 -33.76 -5.98
C GLY A 807 -16.86 -32.50 -6.31
N VAL A 808 -18.15 -32.52 -6.02
CA VAL A 808 -19.08 -31.46 -6.43
C VAL A 808 -18.97 -30.26 -5.50
N LEU A 809 -18.52 -29.14 -6.04
CA LEU A 809 -18.42 -27.85 -5.38
C LEU A 809 -19.51 -26.92 -5.91
N ARG A 810 -20.34 -26.35 -5.03
CA ARG A 810 -21.38 -25.36 -5.39
C ARG A 810 -21.24 -24.12 -4.53
N SER A 811 -21.27 -22.94 -5.15
CA SER A 811 -21.23 -21.65 -4.44
C SER A 811 -21.92 -20.58 -5.28
N GLY A 812 -22.39 -19.52 -4.63
CA GLY A 812 -22.94 -18.36 -5.33
C GLY A 812 -23.12 -17.16 -4.43
N TRP A 813 -23.45 -15.98 -4.94
CA TRP A 813 -23.49 -14.74 -4.16
C TRP A 813 -24.32 -14.83 -2.86
N ASN A 814 -25.43 -15.56 -2.89
CA ASN A 814 -26.33 -15.77 -1.76
C ASN A 814 -26.31 -17.21 -1.21
N GLU A 815 -25.33 -18.02 -1.58
CA GLU A 815 -25.24 -19.45 -1.24
C GLU A 815 -23.87 -19.78 -0.65
N ARG A 816 -23.84 -20.42 0.53
CA ARG A 816 -22.59 -20.91 1.13
C ARG A 816 -21.93 -21.93 0.21
N LEU A 817 -20.59 -21.94 0.17
CA LEU A 817 -19.86 -23.01 -0.50
C LEU A 817 -20.28 -24.36 0.10
N SER A 818 -20.68 -25.30 -0.73
CA SER A 818 -20.90 -26.69 -0.34
C SER A 818 -19.96 -27.63 -1.09
N VAL A 819 -19.50 -28.66 -0.39
CA VAL A 819 -18.63 -29.72 -0.89
C VAL A 819 -19.39 -31.04 -0.77
N ASN A 820 -19.69 -31.68 -1.89
CA ASN A 820 -20.49 -32.91 -1.96
C ASN A 820 -21.83 -32.81 -1.19
N GLY A 821 -22.46 -31.63 -1.24
CA GLY A 821 -23.74 -31.35 -0.58
C GLY A 821 -23.63 -30.91 0.89
N ALA A 822 -22.45 -30.96 1.50
CA ALA A 822 -22.22 -30.44 2.85
C ALA A 822 -21.77 -28.98 2.80
N ALA A 823 -22.48 -28.08 3.51
CA ALA A 823 -22.12 -26.67 3.58
C ALA A 823 -20.83 -26.45 4.40
N MET A 824 -19.99 -25.53 3.94
CA MET A 824 -18.78 -25.09 4.64
C MET A 824 -19.12 -24.13 5.78
N GLU A 825 -18.45 -24.33 6.92
CA GLU A 825 -18.45 -23.40 8.05
C GLU A 825 -17.04 -22.83 8.23
N TYR A 826 -16.96 -21.49 8.24
CA TYR A 826 -15.71 -20.74 8.39
C TYR A 826 -15.53 -20.18 9.80
N GLY A 827 -16.60 -19.68 10.40
CA GLY A 827 -16.56 -18.99 11.70
C GLY A 827 -16.85 -19.86 12.92
N GLY A 828 -16.87 -19.21 14.08
CA GLY A 828 -17.15 -19.84 15.38
C GLY A 828 -15.91 -20.29 16.16
N SER A 829 -14.72 -20.01 15.65
CA SER A 829 -13.44 -20.22 16.33
C SER A 829 -12.96 -18.97 17.10
N ASP A 830 -11.92 -19.12 17.92
CA ASP A 830 -11.18 -17.99 18.46
C ASP A 830 -10.09 -17.52 17.47
N GLN A 831 -9.27 -16.56 17.90
CA GLN A 831 -8.20 -15.98 17.09
C GLN A 831 -7.01 -16.91 16.85
N TYR A 832 -6.84 -17.97 17.66
CA TYR A 832 -5.87 -19.02 17.36
C TYR A 832 -6.43 -19.99 16.33
N GLY A 833 -7.74 -20.21 16.36
CA GLY A 833 -8.44 -21.03 15.41
C GLY A 833 -8.37 -22.53 15.68
N VAL A 834 -8.97 -23.30 14.80
CA VAL A 834 -8.81 -24.75 14.73
C VAL A 834 -7.73 -25.06 13.69
N LEU A 835 -6.57 -25.50 14.17
CA LEU A 835 -5.41 -25.87 13.36
C LEU A 835 -5.27 -27.39 13.27
N GLU A 836 -5.26 -27.91 12.06
CA GLU A 836 -5.08 -29.33 11.75
C GLU A 836 -3.85 -29.48 10.83
N LEU A 837 -2.79 -30.11 11.34
CA LEU A 837 -1.67 -30.62 10.54
C LEU A 837 -1.78 -32.14 10.48
N ARG A 838 -1.97 -32.71 9.28
CA ARG A 838 -2.23 -34.15 9.12
C ARG A 838 -1.70 -34.68 7.80
N GLU A 839 -1.57 -35.99 7.70
CA GLU A 839 -1.35 -36.67 6.42
C GLU A 839 -2.53 -36.40 5.47
N LYS A 840 -2.22 -36.15 4.19
CA LYS A 840 -3.24 -36.04 3.16
C LYS A 840 -3.92 -37.40 3.03
N GLN A 841 -5.24 -37.41 3.13
CA GLN A 841 -6.03 -38.57 2.75
C GLN A 841 -5.82 -38.79 1.25
N GLN A 842 -5.26 -39.95 0.88
CA GLN A 842 -5.22 -40.34 -0.53
C GLN A 842 -6.65 -40.32 -1.06
N PRO A 843 -6.88 -39.82 -2.29
CA PRO A 843 -8.17 -40.00 -2.93
C PRO A 843 -8.49 -41.50 -2.86
N ALA A 844 -9.68 -41.84 -2.36
CA ALA A 844 -10.12 -43.23 -2.33
C ALA A 844 -9.91 -43.79 -3.74
N ALA A 845 -9.09 -44.83 -3.84
CA ALA A 845 -8.95 -45.59 -5.07
C ALA A 845 -10.27 -46.36 -5.27
N ASP A 846 -11.34 -45.65 -5.62
CA ASP A 846 -12.63 -46.27 -5.88
C ASP A 846 -12.56 -47.00 -7.22
N ALA A 847 -12.47 -48.32 -7.09
CA ALA A 847 -13.44 -49.23 -7.68
C ALA A 847 -13.74 -49.02 -9.18
N GLN A 848 -12.79 -49.39 -10.03
CA GLN A 848 -13.12 -50.02 -11.30
C GLN A 848 -12.55 -51.44 -11.31
N ALA A 849 -13.38 -52.37 -10.83
CA ALA A 849 -13.40 -53.76 -11.24
C ALA A 849 -14.75 -54.01 -11.93
#